data_AF-A0A0E0KP49-F1
#
_entry.id   AF-A0A0E0KP49-F1
#
_cell.length_a   1.000
_cell.length_b   1.000
_cell.length_c   1.000
_cell.angle_alpha   90.00
_cell.angle_beta   90.00
_cell.angle_gamma   90.00
#
_symmetry.space_group_name_H-M   'P 1'
#
loop_
_entity.id
_entity.type
_entity.pdbx_description
1 polymer ?
#
loop_
_entity_poly.entity_id
_entity_poly.type
_entity_poly.pdbx_seq_one_letter_code
_entity_poly.pdbx_strand_id
1 'polypeptide(L)'
;MAAAAMATVAVPRVKLGSQGMEVSAQGLGCMGMSPIFEPPKPEADMVALIRHAVAAGVTLLDTSDLYGPHTNEVLLGKALQGDVRDKVELATKFGKFFADGKPGIRGDPAYVRAACEGSLRRLGVDYIDLYYQHRVDKKVPIEVTIGELKKLVEEGKIKYIGLCEASASTIRRAHAVHPITAVQLEELGIGIVAYSPLGRGFFCSGAKLVDSLPDHDFRKLIPRFQPSNLEKNAEIFERVNAMATRKRCTPSQLALAWIHHQGSDVCPIPGTTKIENFNQNIAALSVKLTPEEMAELESYASNVHGDRYPQMMANTTWQDSETPPLSSWKSEADRVAGGRECAMADAAAPAKAAVRRMKLGSQGLGCMGMSAFHGPSKPEADMVALIYHAVAVGVTLLDTADIYGPHTNEHLLGKALQGGVRENVELATKFGKLLADGKVEIRGDPAYVRASCEGSLRRLGVDCIDLYYQHRVDKKVPIEVTHLHQQSEGLILYTLSLQFSSSGHYGLETELGIGIVAYSPLGRGFFSSGAKLVDSLSDQDFRKHIPRFQPENLEKNAEIFEHVNAMAARKGCTPSQLALAWVHHQGSDVCPIPGTTKIENLTQNIGALSVKLTPEEMAELESYASTDDVQGDRYPQAMANTTWQNSETPPLSSWKADISASPIRSSGEKLIDRSIRFRPAMEGAAPATETAAVRRMKLGSQGLEVSAQWLGCMGMSTFYGPPKSEPDMEALIHHAVAAGVTLLDTSDMYGPHTNELLLGKALRGGVRENVEVATKFAVSFADGKVEIRGDPAYVRAACEGSLRRLGVDCIDLYTASTRRCPSRSRGNTVFCVDIGELKKLVEEGKIKYIGLSEASASTIEGLMLCTLSLQFSSSEIGIGTVAYSPLGRGFFSSGAKLVESLSVQDVRKHLPRFQPTNLEKNGEIFERVNSMAARKECTPSQLALAWVHHRGSDVCPIPGTTKIENFNQNVAALSVKLTPEEMAELESYASTDDVQGDRYAQTAGTWKDSETPPLSSWKAE
;
A
#
# COMPACT_ATOMS: atom_id res chain seq x y z
N MET A 1 41.42 6.27 47.26
CA MET A 1 41.40 5.53 45.98
C MET A 1 39.99 5.51 45.45
N ALA A 2 39.64 5.87 44.24
CA ALA A 2 40.21 6.69 43.19
C ALA A 2 38.96 7.04 42.34
N ALA A 3 38.84 8.26 41.82
CA ALA A 3 37.82 8.58 40.82
C ALA A 3 38.01 7.60 39.65
N ALA A 4 37.21 6.53 39.63
CA ALA A 4 37.15 5.64 38.50
C ALA A 4 36.45 6.46 37.43
N ALA A 5 37.22 6.92 36.45
CA ALA A 5 36.71 7.50 35.23
C ALA A 5 35.58 6.59 34.73
N MET A 6 34.32 7.02 34.89
CA MET A 6 33.22 6.39 34.21
C MET A 6 33.54 6.57 32.74
N ALA A 7 33.86 5.46 32.06
CA ALA A 7 33.95 5.45 30.61
C ALA A 7 32.67 6.12 30.11
N THR A 8 32.81 7.27 29.44
CA THR A 8 31.69 8.02 28.88
C THR A 8 30.95 7.08 27.94
N VAL A 9 29.75 6.64 28.35
CA VAL A 9 28.88 5.82 27.52
C VAL A 9 28.57 6.66 26.28
N ALA A 10 29.06 6.23 25.12
CA ALA A 10 28.75 6.90 23.86
C ALA A 10 27.24 6.79 23.64
N VAL A 11 26.55 7.93 23.55
CA VAL A 11 25.11 7.98 23.28
C VAL A 11 24.91 7.75 21.78
N PRO A 12 24.31 6.61 21.35
CA PRO A 12 24.11 6.34 19.93
C PRO A 12 23.14 7.35 19.31
N ARG A 13 23.16 7.44 17.98
CA ARG A 13 22.15 8.19 17.23
C ARG A 13 21.10 7.26 16.64
N VAL A 14 19.85 7.73 16.60
CA VAL A 14 18.69 7.04 16.02
C VAL A 14 17.98 7.98 15.05
N LYS A 15 17.42 7.42 13.98
CA LYS A 15 16.58 8.18 13.04
C LYS A 15 15.14 8.18 13.53
N LEU A 16 14.51 9.35 13.57
CA LEU A 16 13.09 9.49 13.85
C LEU A 16 12.36 9.85 12.55
N GLY A 17 11.43 8.99 12.15
CA GLY A 17 10.67 9.15 10.90
C GLY A 17 11.53 9.03 9.64
N SER A 18 10.93 9.32 8.49
CA SER A 18 11.56 9.18 7.16
C SER A 18 12.19 10.46 6.63
N GLN A 19 11.99 11.60 7.29
CA GLN A 19 12.43 12.93 6.84
C GLN A 19 13.90 13.26 7.20
N GLY A 20 14.66 12.26 7.66
CA GLY A 20 16.08 12.42 8.01
C GLY A 20 16.34 13.11 9.34
N MET A 21 15.33 13.28 10.20
CA MET A 21 15.55 13.72 11.58
C MET A 21 16.32 12.63 12.33
N GLU A 22 17.33 13.04 13.07
CA GLU A 22 18.29 12.10 13.62
C GLU A 22 18.73 12.66 14.98
N VAL A 23 18.53 11.90 16.05
CA VAL A 23 18.62 12.33 17.45
C VAL A 23 19.45 11.35 18.28
N SER A 24 19.79 11.71 19.51
CA SER A 24 20.32 10.77 20.49
C SER A 24 19.31 9.66 20.81
N ALA A 25 19.79 8.42 20.97
CA ALA A 25 18.98 7.25 21.31
C ALA A 25 18.15 7.45 22.59
N GLN A 26 18.58 8.35 23.47
CA GLN A 26 17.80 8.83 24.60
C GLN A 26 17.76 10.36 24.60
N GLY A 27 16.58 10.95 24.74
CA GLY A 27 16.40 12.39 24.91
C GLY A 27 16.24 12.80 26.38
N LEU A 28 16.03 14.09 26.64
CA LEU A 28 15.75 14.64 27.97
C LEU A 28 14.37 15.31 28.01
N GLY A 29 13.48 14.78 28.85
CA GLY A 29 12.19 15.40 29.14
C GLY A 29 12.31 16.50 30.18
N CYS A 30 12.04 17.75 29.82
CA CYS A 30 12.29 18.92 30.68
C CYS A 30 11.11 19.30 31.61
N MET A 31 9.99 18.58 31.54
CA MET A 31 8.77 18.85 32.33
C MET A 31 9.05 18.94 33.83
N GLY A 32 9.89 18.05 34.38
CA GLY A 32 10.22 18.00 35.81
C GLY A 32 10.98 19.21 36.35
N MET A 33 11.52 20.06 35.46
CA MET A 33 12.18 21.32 35.81
C MET A 33 11.16 22.46 36.01
N SER A 34 9.86 22.18 35.88
CA SER A 34 8.75 23.11 36.08
C SER A 34 8.04 22.85 37.41
N PRO A 35 7.35 23.85 37.99
CA PRO A 35 6.57 23.72 39.22
C PRO A 35 5.26 22.93 39.01
N ILE A 36 5.36 21.65 38.65
CA ILE A 36 4.20 20.77 38.40
C ILE A 36 3.97 19.80 39.57
N PHE A 37 5.04 19.21 40.11
CA PHE A 37 4.95 18.22 41.21
C PHE A 37 5.67 18.66 42.49
N GLU A 38 6.65 19.55 42.37
CA GLU A 38 7.43 20.11 43.47
C GLU A 38 7.72 21.59 43.18
N PRO A 39 8.11 22.38 44.20
CA PRO A 39 8.69 23.70 43.96
C PRO A 39 9.86 23.62 42.96
N PRO A 40 10.01 24.61 42.07
CA PRO A 40 11.04 24.58 41.06
C PRO A 40 12.42 24.60 41.73
N LYS A 41 13.35 23.78 41.25
CA LYS A 41 14.75 23.85 41.68
C LYS A 41 15.37 25.17 41.18
N PRO A 42 16.47 25.65 41.79
CA PRO A 42 17.14 26.86 41.33
C PRO A 42 17.43 26.81 39.82
N GLU A 43 17.13 27.91 39.11
CA GLU A 43 17.27 27.99 37.65
C GLU A 43 18.67 27.62 37.18
N ALA A 44 19.70 28.10 37.89
CA ALA A 44 21.11 27.84 37.59
C ALA A 44 21.43 26.33 37.57
N ASP A 45 20.84 25.55 38.49
CA ASP A 45 21.06 24.11 38.58
C ASP A 45 20.41 23.38 37.40
N MET A 46 19.22 23.84 36.96
CA MET A 46 18.52 23.25 35.82
C MET A 46 19.24 23.58 34.50
N VAL A 47 19.74 24.81 34.35
CA VAL A 47 20.61 25.19 33.22
C VAL A 47 21.88 24.33 33.20
N ALA A 48 22.51 24.11 34.36
CA ALA A 48 23.68 23.24 34.49
C ALA A 48 23.36 21.79 34.09
N LEU A 49 22.21 21.26 34.51
CA LEU A 49 21.75 19.91 34.15
C LEU A 49 21.51 19.76 32.63
N ILE A 50 20.85 20.72 31.99
CA ILE A 50 20.62 20.68 30.53
C ILE A 50 21.96 20.69 29.79
N ARG A 51 22.88 21.59 30.17
CA ARG A 51 24.21 21.67 29.57
C ARG A 51 25.04 20.41 29.80
N HIS A 52 24.93 19.80 30.99
CA HIS A 52 25.54 18.51 31.30
C HIS A 52 24.98 17.40 30.40
N ALA A 53 23.67 17.40 30.14
CA ALA A 53 23.07 16.42 29.24
C ALA A 53 23.58 16.54 27.81
N VAL A 54 23.66 17.76 27.27
CA VAL A 54 24.23 18.02 25.94
C VAL A 54 25.70 17.63 25.88
N ALA A 55 26.48 17.96 26.91
CA ALA A 55 27.88 17.56 26.99
C ALA A 55 28.08 16.03 27.04
N ALA A 56 27.10 15.29 27.55
CA ALA A 56 27.09 13.82 27.56
C ALA A 56 26.64 13.19 26.24
N GLY A 57 26.26 13.98 25.23
CA GLY A 57 25.84 13.50 23.90
C GLY A 57 24.33 13.36 23.71
N VAL A 58 23.50 13.88 24.63
CA VAL A 58 22.05 13.99 24.40
C VAL A 58 21.77 15.18 23.50
N THR A 59 21.03 14.93 22.42
CA THR A 59 20.71 15.96 21.42
C THR A 59 19.22 16.28 21.41
N LEU A 60 18.32 15.35 21.74
CA LEU A 60 16.87 15.63 21.82
C LEU A 60 16.49 16.24 23.18
N LEU A 61 16.01 17.49 23.16
CA LEU A 61 15.46 18.19 24.34
C LEU A 61 13.95 18.42 24.16
N ASP A 62 13.14 17.82 25.03
CA ASP A 62 11.67 17.89 24.95
C ASP A 62 11.08 18.84 26.02
N THR A 63 10.30 19.82 25.57
CA THR A 63 9.56 20.79 26.41
C THR A 63 8.13 21.01 25.89
N SER A 64 7.37 21.98 26.43
CA SER A 64 6.05 22.39 25.96
C SER A 64 5.71 23.78 26.49
N ASP A 65 4.90 24.53 25.72
CA ASP A 65 4.30 25.79 26.15
C ASP A 65 3.52 25.71 27.49
N LEU A 66 2.96 24.54 27.83
CA LEU A 66 2.22 24.29 29.05
C LEU A 66 3.09 24.05 30.29
N TYR A 67 4.37 23.72 30.14
CA TYR A 67 5.24 23.41 31.27
C TYR A 67 5.60 24.72 31.99
N GLY A 68 5.10 24.91 33.21
CA GLY A 68 5.33 26.14 33.98
C GLY A 68 4.09 26.95 34.31
N PRO A 69 3.15 27.23 33.39
CA PRO A 69 3.25 27.37 31.94
C PRO A 69 4.31 28.38 31.47
N HIS A 70 4.77 28.23 30.23
CA HIS A 70 5.71 29.11 29.51
C HIS A 70 7.12 29.25 30.13
N THR A 71 7.31 28.98 31.42
CA THR A 71 8.60 29.16 32.10
C THR A 71 9.64 28.12 31.70
N ASN A 72 9.22 26.90 31.31
CA ASN A 72 10.16 25.86 30.91
C ASN A 72 10.84 26.19 29.57
N GLU A 73 10.11 26.73 28.61
CA GLU A 73 10.69 27.22 27.34
C GLU A 73 11.68 28.37 27.59
N VAL A 74 11.38 29.28 28.53
CA VAL A 74 12.33 30.35 28.92
C VAL A 74 13.60 29.78 29.55
N LEU A 75 13.47 28.78 30.43
CA LEU A 75 14.61 28.07 31.03
C LEU A 75 15.49 27.41 29.96
N LEU A 76 14.89 26.71 28.99
CA LEU A 76 15.61 26.10 27.89
C LEU A 76 16.29 27.16 27.03
N GLY A 77 15.63 28.27 26.73
CA GLY A 77 16.23 29.39 25.99
C GLY A 77 17.51 29.92 26.65
N LYS A 78 17.54 30.01 27.99
CA LYS A 78 18.76 30.36 28.74
C LYS A 78 19.84 29.27 28.65
N ALA A 79 19.45 28.00 28.70
CA ALA A 79 20.39 26.88 28.61
C ALA A 79 21.04 26.75 27.22
N LEU A 80 20.29 27.09 26.16
CA LEU A 80 20.67 26.98 24.75
C LEU A 80 21.57 28.11 24.23
N GLN A 81 21.80 29.16 25.02
CA GLN A 81 22.69 30.26 24.64
C GLN A 81 24.12 29.77 24.31
N GLY A 82 24.78 30.47 23.39
CA GLY A 82 26.12 30.11 22.92
C GLY A 82 26.06 29.04 21.82
N ASP A 83 26.99 28.11 21.84
CA ASP A 83 27.14 27.03 20.84
C ASP A 83 26.28 25.79 21.16
N VAL A 84 25.42 25.85 22.18
CA VAL A 84 24.60 24.72 22.63
C VAL A 84 23.44 24.46 21.66
N ARG A 85 22.82 25.53 21.11
CA ARG A 85 21.68 25.42 20.18
C ARG A 85 21.97 24.55 18.96
N ASP A 86 23.19 24.63 18.42
CA ASP A 86 23.61 23.91 17.21
C ASP A 86 23.86 22.41 17.46
N LYS A 87 23.89 21.99 18.73
CA LYS A 87 24.17 20.61 19.16
C LYS A 87 22.92 19.82 19.52
N VAL A 88 21.74 20.42 19.41
CA VAL A 88 20.49 19.83 19.88
C VAL A 88 19.39 19.89 18.83
N GLU A 89 18.56 18.85 18.83
CA GLU A 89 17.23 18.87 18.24
C GLU A 89 16.22 19.30 19.31
N LEU A 90 15.70 20.52 19.17
CA LEU A 90 14.77 21.10 20.13
C LEU A 90 13.32 20.70 19.79
N ALA A 91 12.66 20.02 20.72
CA ALA A 91 11.26 19.63 20.62
C ALA A 91 10.38 20.45 21.57
N THR A 92 9.33 21.09 21.04
CA THR A 92 8.29 21.72 21.87
C THR A 92 6.89 21.44 21.32
N LYS A 93 5.84 21.83 22.06
CA LYS A 93 4.46 21.44 21.79
C LYS A 93 3.51 22.61 22.01
N PHE A 94 2.36 22.53 21.33
CA PHE A 94 1.22 23.44 21.50
C PHE A 94 -0.10 22.70 21.61
N GLY A 95 -1.16 23.42 21.96
CA GLY A 95 -2.54 22.98 21.76
C GLY A 95 -3.35 22.94 23.04
N LYS A 96 -2.71 22.75 24.20
CA LYS A 96 -3.37 22.97 25.49
C LYS A 96 -3.33 24.45 25.85
N PHE A 97 -4.44 24.98 26.35
CA PHE A 97 -4.52 26.35 26.83
C PHE A 97 -5.37 26.44 28.10
N PHE A 98 -5.24 27.54 28.82
CA PHE A 98 -6.11 27.89 29.94
C PHE A 98 -6.83 29.20 29.62
N ALA A 99 -8.16 29.20 29.69
CA ALA A 99 -8.98 30.41 29.60
C ALA A 99 -9.98 30.44 30.76
N ASP A 100 -10.08 31.57 31.46
CA ASP A 100 -10.97 31.76 32.62
C ASP A 100 -10.84 30.68 33.71
N GLY A 101 -9.62 30.20 33.93
CA GLY A 101 -9.33 29.12 34.88
C GLY A 101 -9.74 27.72 34.42
N LYS A 102 -10.22 27.56 33.18
CA LYS A 102 -10.62 26.27 32.59
C LYS A 102 -9.60 25.79 31.55
N PRO A 103 -9.18 24.52 31.60
CA PRO A 103 -8.33 23.95 30.55
C PRO A 103 -9.12 23.72 29.27
N GLY A 104 -8.46 23.88 28.12
CA GLY A 104 -9.01 23.59 26.81
C GLY A 104 -7.95 23.10 25.82
N ILE A 105 -8.42 22.65 24.65
CA ILE A 105 -7.57 22.21 23.53
C ILE A 105 -7.92 23.05 22.28
N ARG A 106 -6.91 23.51 21.54
CA ARG A 106 -7.02 24.30 20.30
C ARG A 106 -6.07 23.75 19.23
N GLY A 107 -6.59 23.51 18.03
CA GLY A 107 -5.84 23.10 16.85
C GLY A 107 -6.10 23.97 15.62
N ASP A 108 -6.88 25.05 15.76
CA ASP A 108 -7.16 25.93 14.63
C ASP A 108 -5.90 26.70 14.17
N PRO A 109 -5.81 27.05 12.87
CA PRO A 109 -4.60 27.64 12.29
C PRO A 109 -4.11 28.91 12.99
N ALA A 110 -5.03 29.79 13.38
CA ALA A 110 -4.69 31.03 14.08
C ALA A 110 -4.00 30.75 15.42
N TYR A 111 -4.49 29.76 16.18
CA TYR A 111 -3.84 29.32 17.41
C TYR A 111 -2.48 28.68 17.16
N VAL A 112 -2.40 27.74 16.20
CA VAL A 112 -1.18 27.00 15.85
C VAL A 112 -0.03 27.97 15.61
N ARG A 113 -0.28 28.98 14.76
CA ARG A 113 0.69 30.03 14.43
C ARG A 113 1.03 30.89 15.64
N ALA A 114 0.04 31.41 16.37
CA ALA A 114 0.28 32.25 17.54
C ALA A 114 1.09 31.53 18.64
N ALA A 115 0.81 30.23 18.83
CA ALA A 115 1.55 29.38 19.77
C ALA A 115 3.00 29.19 19.30
N CYS A 116 3.23 28.90 18.02
CA CYS A 116 4.57 28.70 17.45
C CYS A 116 5.43 29.95 17.62
N GLU A 117 4.89 31.10 17.24
CA GLU A 117 5.55 32.42 17.42
C GLU A 117 5.83 32.72 18.89
N GLY A 118 4.91 32.34 19.78
CA GLY A 118 5.09 32.45 21.22
C GLY A 118 6.26 31.60 21.72
N SER A 119 6.33 30.35 21.29
CA SER A 119 7.41 29.42 21.65
C SER A 119 8.77 29.90 21.13
N LEU A 120 8.88 30.33 19.88
CA LEU A 120 10.11 30.90 19.31
C LEU A 120 10.64 32.07 20.15
N ARG A 121 9.76 33.01 20.54
CA ARG A 121 10.14 34.14 21.39
C ARG A 121 10.61 33.72 22.79
N ARG A 122 9.92 32.76 23.42
CA ARG A 122 10.27 32.30 24.78
C ARG A 122 11.57 31.51 24.81
N LEU A 123 11.77 30.66 23.79
CA LEU A 123 13.01 29.90 23.60
C LEU A 123 14.16 30.79 23.12
N GLY A 124 13.88 31.94 22.51
CA GLY A 124 14.90 32.82 21.95
C GLY A 124 15.64 32.18 20.76
N VAL A 125 14.92 31.46 19.90
CA VAL A 125 15.46 30.73 18.74
C VAL A 125 14.71 31.12 17.46
N ASP A 126 15.39 31.00 16.31
CA ASP A 126 14.80 31.31 15.01
C ASP A 126 13.93 30.17 14.44
N TYR A 127 14.21 28.92 14.86
CA TYR A 127 13.46 27.75 14.44
C TYR A 127 13.41 26.67 15.53
N ILE A 128 12.35 25.86 15.50
CA ILE A 128 12.17 24.65 16.32
C ILE A 128 12.45 23.42 15.45
N ASP A 129 13.20 22.44 15.95
CA ASP A 129 13.48 21.24 15.14
C ASP A 129 12.21 20.39 15.02
N LEU A 130 11.55 20.06 16.14
CA LEU A 130 10.35 19.22 16.14
C LEU A 130 9.19 19.87 16.91
N TYR A 131 8.08 20.10 16.24
CA TYR A 131 6.93 20.80 16.83
C TYR A 131 5.69 19.91 16.88
N TYR A 132 5.18 19.67 18.10
CA TYR A 132 4.09 18.75 18.35
C TYR A 132 2.74 19.43 18.56
N GLN A 133 1.67 18.83 18.03
CA GLN A 133 0.35 19.02 18.64
C GLN A 133 0.28 18.17 19.92
N HIS A 134 0.30 18.83 21.08
CA HIS A 134 0.37 18.22 22.41
C HIS A 134 -0.88 17.39 22.76
N ARG A 135 -2.05 17.82 22.29
CA ARG A 135 -3.30 17.05 22.29
C ARG A 135 -4.13 17.41 21.09
N VAL A 136 -4.77 16.41 20.50
CA VAL A 136 -5.63 16.58 19.33
C VAL A 136 -6.87 17.40 19.69
N ASP A 137 -7.12 18.45 18.91
CA ASP A 137 -8.37 19.23 19.01
C ASP A 137 -9.50 18.53 18.26
N LYS A 138 -10.42 17.94 19.01
CA LYS A 138 -11.58 17.20 18.47
C LYS A 138 -12.61 18.10 17.77
N LYS A 139 -12.42 19.42 17.76
CA LYS A 139 -13.32 20.36 17.07
C LYS A 139 -12.81 20.76 15.69
N VAL A 140 -11.54 20.47 15.37
CA VAL A 140 -10.88 20.89 14.15
C VAL A 140 -10.40 19.64 13.41
N PRO A 141 -10.72 19.45 12.11
CA PRO A 141 -10.15 18.36 11.35
C PRO A 141 -8.63 18.41 11.39
N ILE A 142 -7.99 17.26 11.58
CA ILE A 142 -6.54 17.20 11.72
C ILE A 142 -5.82 17.78 10.49
N GLU A 143 -6.37 17.63 9.29
CA GLU A 143 -5.82 18.16 8.05
C GLU A 143 -5.68 19.68 8.06
N VAL A 144 -6.58 20.38 8.75
CA VAL A 144 -6.55 21.85 8.91
C VAL A 144 -5.40 22.24 9.84
N THR A 145 -5.22 21.49 10.93
CA THR A 145 -4.12 21.71 11.88
C THR A 145 -2.77 21.46 11.20
N ILE A 146 -2.63 20.33 10.50
CA ILE A 146 -1.40 19.96 9.79
C ILE A 146 -1.14 20.89 8.61
N GLY A 147 -2.18 21.36 7.93
CA GLY A 147 -2.05 22.34 6.85
C GLY A 147 -1.38 23.63 7.32
N GLU A 148 -1.64 24.08 8.55
CA GLU A 148 -0.94 25.23 9.12
C GLU A 148 0.49 24.90 9.57
N LEU A 149 0.71 23.73 10.16
CA LEU A 149 2.05 23.27 10.51
C LEU A 149 2.95 23.11 9.28
N LYS A 150 2.41 22.61 8.17
CA LYS A 150 3.10 22.54 6.88
C LYS A 150 3.60 23.91 6.41
N LYS A 151 2.79 24.97 6.54
CA LYS A 151 3.23 26.34 6.22
C LYS A 151 4.37 26.77 7.13
N LEU A 152 4.32 26.44 8.42
CA LEU A 152 5.41 26.75 9.35
C LEU A 152 6.71 25.99 8.99
N VAL A 153 6.61 24.79 8.41
CA VAL A 153 7.75 24.07 7.83
C VAL A 153 8.29 24.81 6.61
N GLU A 154 7.43 25.21 5.69
CA GLU A 154 7.80 25.95 4.47
C GLU A 154 8.41 27.33 4.78
N GLU A 155 7.96 27.98 5.87
CA GLU A 155 8.51 29.23 6.40
C GLU A 155 9.84 29.04 7.15
N GLY A 156 10.27 27.80 7.38
CA GLY A 156 11.50 27.47 8.13
C GLY A 156 11.41 27.73 9.63
N LYS A 157 10.21 28.00 10.18
CA LYS A 157 9.99 28.22 11.61
C LYS A 157 10.03 26.92 12.41
N ILE A 158 9.64 25.83 11.77
CA ILE A 158 9.78 24.47 12.29
C ILE A 158 10.43 23.58 11.23
N LYS A 159 11.15 22.52 11.60
CA LYS A 159 11.69 21.55 10.61
C LYS A 159 10.83 20.30 10.45
N TYR A 160 10.29 19.80 11.56
CA TYR A 160 9.62 18.51 11.66
C TYR A 160 8.31 18.64 12.45
N ILE A 161 7.34 17.79 12.10
CA ILE A 161 6.01 17.77 12.73
C ILE A 161 5.85 16.50 13.56
N GLY A 162 5.35 16.65 14.79
CA GLY A 162 4.99 15.52 15.63
C GLY A 162 3.55 15.59 16.14
N LEU A 163 3.04 14.45 16.61
CA LEU A 163 1.74 14.35 17.28
C LEU A 163 1.90 13.71 18.66
N CYS A 164 1.09 14.14 19.63
CA CYS A 164 1.03 13.51 20.95
C CYS A 164 -0.38 12.97 21.22
N GLU A 165 -0.47 11.73 21.73
CA GLU A 165 -1.75 11.08 22.06
C GLU A 165 -2.77 11.18 20.91
N ALA A 166 -2.33 10.85 19.70
CA ALA A 166 -3.17 10.80 18.51
C ALA A 166 -3.52 9.36 18.16
N SER A 167 -4.75 9.14 17.71
CA SER A 167 -5.23 7.85 17.23
C SER A 167 -4.57 7.50 15.89
N ALA A 168 -4.54 6.22 15.54
CA ALA A 168 -4.01 5.77 14.25
C ALA A 168 -4.68 6.47 13.06
N SER A 169 -6.01 6.63 13.10
CA SER A 169 -6.79 7.38 12.09
C SER A 169 -6.31 8.83 11.96
N THR A 170 -6.15 9.53 13.09
CA THR A 170 -5.67 10.90 13.13
C THR A 170 -4.25 11.01 12.57
N ILE A 171 -3.35 10.08 12.93
CA ILE A 171 -1.98 10.05 12.43
C ILE A 171 -1.92 9.87 10.91
N ARG A 172 -2.72 8.97 10.34
CA ARG A 172 -2.73 8.73 8.89
C ARG A 172 -3.24 9.93 8.10
N ARG A 173 -4.36 10.50 8.55
CA ARG A 173 -4.92 11.72 7.97
C ARG A 173 -3.95 12.90 8.05
N ALA A 174 -3.23 13.01 9.16
CA ALA A 174 -2.16 14.00 9.33
C ALA A 174 -1.00 13.76 8.36
N HIS A 175 -0.50 12.52 8.28
CA HIS A 175 0.65 12.13 7.46
C HIS A 175 0.40 12.33 5.95
N ALA A 176 -0.85 12.16 5.51
CA ALA A 176 -1.26 12.42 4.13
C ALA A 176 -1.14 13.90 3.72
N VAL A 177 -1.20 14.84 4.67
CA VAL A 177 -1.06 16.28 4.41
C VAL A 177 0.41 16.71 4.45
N HIS A 178 1.16 16.23 5.44
CA HIS A 178 2.60 16.42 5.57
C HIS A 178 3.18 15.26 6.40
N PRO A 179 4.38 14.73 6.09
CA PRO A 179 4.91 13.60 6.82
C PRO A 179 5.06 13.91 8.33
N ILE A 180 4.52 13.03 9.16
CA ILE A 180 4.66 13.08 10.62
C ILE A 180 5.94 12.35 11.02
N THR A 181 6.88 13.09 11.61
CA THR A 181 8.23 12.63 11.93
C THR A 181 8.26 11.75 13.19
N ALA A 182 7.45 12.08 14.18
CA ALA A 182 7.43 11.39 15.47
C ALA A 182 6.04 11.39 16.10
N VAL A 183 5.71 10.32 16.82
CA VAL A 183 4.54 10.26 17.67
C VAL A 183 4.99 10.08 19.12
N GLN A 184 4.60 11.01 19.98
CA GLN A 184 4.86 10.93 21.42
C GLN A 184 3.66 10.26 22.10
N LEU A 185 3.88 9.04 22.56
CA LEU A 185 2.86 8.16 23.14
C LEU A 185 3.43 7.46 24.37
N GLU A 186 2.54 6.87 25.15
CA GLU A 186 2.90 5.94 26.22
C GLU A 186 2.87 4.46 25.71
N GLU A 187 2.68 4.22 24.38
CA GLU A 187 2.59 2.92 23.64
C GLU A 187 3.16 3.05 22.18
N LEU A 188 3.50 1.96 21.45
CA LEU A 188 4.48 1.95 20.32
C LEU A 188 3.92 1.90 18.86
N GLY A 189 4.40 2.77 17.93
CA GLY A 189 4.44 2.66 16.45
C GLY A 189 4.53 3.98 15.62
N ILE A 190 5.63 4.24 14.85
CA ILE A 190 6.13 5.50 14.18
C ILE A 190 7.03 6.33 15.11
N GLY A 191 8.33 6.46 14.78
CA GLY A 191 9.29 7.40 15.42
C GLY A 191 8.93 7.72 16.87
N ILE A 192 9.06 6.74 17.75
CA ILE A 192 8.27 6.72 18.99
C ILE A 192 9.04 7.42 20.08
N VAL A 193 8.48 8.55 20.54
CA VAL A 193 9.02 9.25 21.69
C VAL A 193 8.25 8.79 22.93
N ALA A 194 8.81 7.82 23.66
CA ALA A 194 8.19 7.29 24.86
C ALA A 194 8.36 8.25 26.05
N TYR A 195 7.25 8.68 26.67
CA TYR A 195 7.25 9.53 27.86
C TYR A 195 6.81 8.77 29.12
N SER A 196 7.17 9.31 30.30
CA SER A 196 7.02 8.62 31.60
C SER A 196 7.59 7.18 31.67
N PRO A 197 8.75 6.88 31.04
CA PRO A 197 9.26 5.50 30.89
C PRO A 197 9.49 4.77 32.23
N LEU A 198 9.68 5.52 33.31
CA LEU A 198 9.96 4.99 34.65
C LEU A 198 8.70 4.83 35.52
N GLY A 199 7.51 4.81 34.91
CA GLY A 199 6.25 4.65 35.64
C GLY A 199 6.03 5.74 36.67
N ARG A 200 6.33 7.00 36.31
CA ARG A 200 6.23 8.19 37.20
C ARG A 200 7.06 8.09 38.49
N GLY A 201 8.17 7.36 38.43
CA GLY A 201 9.11 7.14 39.53
C GLY A 201 8.94 5.79 40.24
N PHE A 202 7.94 5.00 39.86
CA PHE A 202 7.68 3.69 40.49
C PHE A 202 8.85 2.73 40.30
N PHE A 203 9.46 2.68 39.11
CA PHE A 203 10.65 1.85 38.87
C PHE A 203 11.95 2.43 39.46
N CYS A 204 11.88 3.56 40.19
CA CYS A 204 13.00 4.08 40.97
C CYS A 204 12.92 3.65 42.43
N SER A 205 11.72 3.68 43.01
CA SER A 205 11.53 3.57 44.47
C SER A 205 10.55 2.47 44.90
N GLY A 206 9.89 1.80 43.97
CA GLY A 206 8.85 0.80 44.24
C GLY A 206 7.68 1.40 45.01
N ALA A 207 7.04 0.58 45.86
CA ALA A 207 5.92 1.00 46.69
C ALA A 207 6.24 2.18 47.63
N LYS A 208 7.51 2.30 48.07
CA LYS A 208 7.98 3.40 48.93
C LYS A 208 7.86 4.78 48.28
N LEU A 209 7.67 4.85 46.96
CA LEU A 209 7.37 6.10 46.28
C LEU A 209 6.17 6.79 46.95
N VAL A 210 5.06 6.08 47.12
CA VAL A 210 3.78 6.66 47.54
C VAL A 210 3.86 7.25 48.95
N ASP A 211 4.62 6.61 49.84
CA ASP A 211 4.88 7.08 51.20
C ASP A 211 5.67 8.41 51.23
N SER A 212 6.54 8.62 50.23
CA SER A 212 7.37 9.81 50.12
C SER A 212 6.69 11.01 49.44
N LEU A 213 5.51 10.79 48.84
CA LEU A 213 4.80 11.84 48.12
C LEU A 213 4.05 12.79 49.07
N PRO A 214 4.04 14.11 48.81
CA PRO A 214 3.14 15.05 49.48
C PRO A 214 1.67 14.67 49.31
N ASP A 215 0.82 15.03 50.27
CA ASP A 215 -0.62 14.68 50.23
C ASP A 215 -1.37 15.29 49.04
N HIS A 216 -0.88 16.41 48.51
CA HIS A 216 -1.46 17.08 47.35
C HIS A 216 -0.87 16.60 46.01
N ASP A 217 0.03 15.60 46.01
CA ASP A 217 0.62 15.07 44.78
C ASP A 217 -0.43 14.27 43.98
N PHE A 218 -0.65 14.66 42.73
CA PHE A 218 -1.65 14.03 41.86
C PHE A 218 -1.41 12.53 41.65
N ARG A 219 -0.17 12.03 41.82
CA ARG A 219 0.13 10.60 41.72
C ARG A 219 -0.65 9.80 42.76
N LYS A 220 -0.94 10.37 43.94
CA LYS A 220 -1.80 9.72 44.94
C LYS A 220 -3.25 9.50 44.47
N LEU A 221 -3.66 10.12 43.37
CA LEU A 221 -4.98 9.90 42.75
C LEU A 221 -4.95 8.82 41.64
N ILE A 222 -3.77 8.38 41.21
CA ILE A 222 -3.64 7.41 40.12
C ILE A 222 -4.11 6.03 40.62
N PRO A 223 -4.99 5.32 39.88
CA PRO A 223 -5.49 4.01 40.28
C PRO A 223 -4.39 2.98 40.55
N ARG A 224 -3.29 2.99 39.78
CA ARG A 224 -2.10 2.12 39.99
C ARG A 224 -1.39 2.33 41.34
N PHE A 225 -1.55 3.49 41.96
CA PHE A 225 -0.93 3.83 43.26
C PHE A 225 -1.93 3.78 44.43
N GLN A 226 -3.17 3.35 44.19
CA GLN A 226 -4.13 3.09 45.27
C GLN A 226 -3.74 1.83 46.05
N PRO A 227 -4.01 1.73 47.36
CA PRO A 227 -3.45 0.70 48.23
C PRO A 227 -3.52 -0.74 47.69
N SER A 228 -4.70 -1.19 47.23
CA SER A 228 -4.90 -2.55 46.72
C SER A 228 -4.21 -2.87 45.39
N ASN A 229 -4.01 -1.85 44.55
CA ASN A 229 -3.27 -1.98 43.29
C ASN A 229 -1.77 -1.84 43.53
N LEU A 230 -1.37 -0.94 44.43
CA LEU A 230 0.01 -0.68 44.81
C LEU A 230 0.66 -1.92 45.41
N GLU A 231 -0.05 -2.65 46.27
CA GLU A 231 0.42 -3.91 46.84
C GLU A 231 0.77 -4.93 45.75
N LYS A 232 -0.12 -5.13 44.77
CA LYS A 232 0.13 -6.05 43.64
C LYS A 232 1.22 -5.55 42.71
N ASN A 233 1.25 -4.25 42.44
CA ASN A 233 2.29 -3.64 41.61
C ASN A 233 3.67 -3.69 42.29
N ALA A 234 3.73 -3.75 43.63
CA ALA A 234 4.98 -3.92 44.37
C ALA A 234 5.63 -5.28 44.06
N GLU A 235 4.84 -6.35 43.86
CA GLU A 235 5.36 -7.65 43.44
C GLU A 235 6.06 -7.58 42.08
N ILE A 236 5.51 -6.79 41.15
CA ILE A 236 6.11 -6.56 39.84
C ILE A 236 7.44 -5.82 40.00
N PHE A 237 7.48 -4.79 40.85
CA PHE A 237 8.71 -4.07 41.14
C PHE A 237 9.79 -4.99 41.70
N GLU A 238 9.45 -5.90 42.62
CA GLU A 238 10.42 -6.84 43.20
C GLU A 238 10.96 -7.83 42.15
N ARG A 239 10.13 -8.29 41.21
CA ARG A 239 10.59 -9.14 40.10
C ARG A 239 11.54 -8.39 39.16
N VAL A 240 11.20 -7.16 38.79
CA VAL A 240 12.08 -6.27 38.01
C VAL A 240 13.39 -6.00 38.77
N ASN A 241 13.32 -5.79 40.08
CA ASN A 241 14.48 -5.54 40.93
C ASN A 241 15.40 -6.78 41.04
N ALA A 242 14.83 -7.98 41.13
CA ALA A 242 15.57 -9.23 41.11
C ALA A 242 16.32 -9.41 39.78
N MET A 243 15.68 -9.14 38.64
CA MET A 243 16.36 -9.15 37.34
C MET A 243 17.43 -8.06 37.24
N ALA A 244 17.14 -6.83 37.67
CA ALA A 244 18.09 -5.72 37.63
C ALA A 244 19.36 -6.06 38.42
N THR A 245 19.21 -6.72 39.58
CA THR A 245 20.30 -7.25 40.39
C THR A 245 21.12 -8.30 39.62
N ARG A 246 20.48 -9.27 38.93
CA ARG A 246 21.16 -10.24 38.05
C ARG A 246 21.96 -9.54 36.95
N LYS A 247 21.42 -8.48 36.37
CA LYS A 247 22.02 -7.66 35.30
C LYS A 247 23.01 -6.61 35.79
N ARG A 248 23.23 -6.49 37.11
CA ARG A 248 24.09 -5.48 37.75
C ARG A 248 23.74 -4.05 37.33
N CYS A 249 22.45 -3.76 37.22
CA CYS A 249 21.92 -2.43 36.92
C CYS A 249 20.80 -2.08 37.92
N THR A 250 20.34 -0.83 37.90
CA THR A 250 19.18 -0.43 38.72
C THR A 250 17.87 -0.84 38.03
N PRO A 251 16.74 -0.98 38.77
CA PRO A 251 15.44 -1.24 38.16
C PRO A 251 15.04 -0.17 37.13
N SER A 252 15.44 1.09 37.35
CA SER A 252 15.22 2.18 36.41
C SER A 252 16.04 2.03 35.12
N GLN A 253 17.30 1.59 35.24
CA GLN A 253 18.13 1.28 34.07
C GLN A 253 17.57 0.11 33.28
N LEU A 254 17.09 -0.93 33.96
CA LEU A 254 16.48 -2.08 33.32
C LEU A 254 15.19 -1.71 32.58
N ALA A 255 14.33 -0.89 33.18
CA ALA A 255 13.11 -0.39 32.54
C ALA A 255 13.40 0.46 31.30
N LEU A 256 14.39 1.36 31.36
CA LEU A 256 14.81 2.14 30.19
C LEU A 256 15.46 1.26 29.12
N ALA A 257 16.27 0.28 29.51
CA ALA A 257 16.88 -0.67 28.58
C ALA A 257 15.81 -1.47 27.83
N TRP A 258 14.76 -1.92 28.52
CA TRP A 258 13.63 -2.60 27.89
C TRP A 258 12.98 -1.74 26.81
N ILE A 259 12.76 -0.44 27.07
CA ILE A 259 12.21 0.50 26.08
C ILE A 259 13.15 0.69 24.89
N HIS A 260 14.46 0.82 25.13
CA HIS A 260 15.47 0.91 24.06
C HIS A 260 15.51 -0.33 23.16
N HIS A 261 15.09 -1.50 23.65
CA HIS A 261 15.06 -2.74 22.87
C HIS A 261 13.73 -2.97 22.13
N GLN A 262 12.74 -2.09 22.28
CA GLN A 262 11.45 -2.21 21.59
C GLN A 262 11.53 -1.90 20.08
N GLY A 263 12.53 -1.13 19.66
CA GLY A 263 12.72 -0.80 18.24
C GLY A 263 13.87 0.18 18.03
N SER A 264 14.47 0.15 16.83
CA SER A 264 15.55 1.08 16.46
C SER A 264 15.08 2.52 16.21
N ASP A 265 13.76 2.72 16.18
CA ASP A 265 13.04 3.97 15.97
C ASP A 265 12.38 4.50 17.26
N VAL A 266 12.75 3.95 18.43
CA VAL A 266 12.27 4.37 19.75
C VAL A 266 13.30 5.29 20.42
N CYS A 267 12.86 6.46 20.88
CA CYS A 267 13.68 7.43 21.61
C CYS A 267 12.97 7.87 22.92
N PRO A 268 13.26 7.22 24.07
CA PRO A 268 12.66 7.64 25.34
C PRO A 268 13.21 8.97 25.84
N ILE A 269 12.37 9.76 26.52
CA ILE A 269 12.70 11.08 27.08
C ILE A 269 12.54 11.13 28.61
N PRO A 270 13.30 10.33 29.39
CA PRO A 270 13.17 10.35 30.85
C PRO A 270 13.54 11.73 31.42
N GLY A 271 12.65 12.29 32.24
CA GLY A 271 12.88 13.56 32.93
C GLY A 271 13.56 13.38 34.28
N THR A 272 14.37 14.36 34.69
CA THR A 272 15.03 14.41 36.00
C THR A 272 15.38 15.84 36.38
N THR A 273 15.57 16.10 37.68
CA THR A 273 16.07 17.37 38.24
C THR A 273 17.45 17.22 38.90
N LYS A 274 18.09 16.05 38.76
CA LYS A 274 19.40 15.73 39.37
C LYS A 274 20.34 15.14 38.33
N ILE A 275 21.61 15.57 38.36
CA ILE A 275 22.68 15.11 37.45
C ILE A 275 22.97 13.62 37.67
N GLU A 276 22.92 13.15 38.91
CA GLU A 276 23.17 11.74 39.25
C GLU A 276 22.14 10.83 38.60
N ASN A 277 20.85 11.20 38.66
CA ASN A 277 19.77 10.48 38.02
C ASN A 277 19.88 10.53 36.49
N PHE A 278 20.31 11.66 35.93
CA PHE A 278 20.59 11.76 34.50
C PHE A 278 21.67 10.77 34.07
N ASN A 279 22.80 10.73 34.78
CA ASN A 279 23.88 9.80 34.50
C ASN A 279 23.43 8.33 34.63
N GLN A 280 22.55 8.02 35.61
CA GLN A 280 21.95 6.69 35.72
C GLN A 280 21.08 6.34 34.50
N ASN A 281 20.26 7.27 34.02
CA ASN A 281 19.43 7.07 32.84
C ASN A 281 20.28 6.82 31.59
N ILE A 282 21.39 7.54 31.40
CA ILE A 282 22.29 7.34 30.25
C ILE A 282 22.99 5.98 30.31
N ALA A 283 23.38 5.54 31.51
CA ALA A 283 23.99 4.23 31.69
C ALA A 283 23.06 3.05 31.31
N ALA A 284 21.74 3.27 31.20
CA ALA A 284 20.79 2.26 30.70
C ALA A 284 21.12 1.78 29.26
N LEU A 285 21.72 2.63 28.42
CA LEU A 285 22.11 2.30 27.04
C LEU A 285 23.15 1.16 26.96
N SER A 286 23.88 0.91 28.05
CA SER A 286 24.86 -0.17 28.15
C SER A 286 24.25 -1.51 28.59
N VAL A 287 23.00 -1.52 29.04
CA VAL A 287 22.30 -2.75 29.44
C VAL A 287 21.77 -3.43 28.20
N LYS A 288 22.16 -4.68 27.96
CA LYS A 288 21.69 -5.52 26.84
C LYS A 288 20.70 -6.55 27.35
N LEU A 289 19.59 -6.75 26.63
CA LEU A 289 18.56 -7.72 26.97
C LEU A 289 18.51 -8.81 25.90
N THR A 290 18.47 -10.07 26.32
CA THR A 290 18.24 -11.20 25.40
C THR A 290 16.74 -11.31 25.08
N PRO A 291 16.35 -12.00 24.00
CA PRO A 291 14.94 -12.25 23.69
C PRO A 291 14.16 -12.88 24.85
N GLU A 292 14.78 -13.78 25.61
CA GLU A 292 14.17 -14.45 26.77
C GLU A 292 13.95 -13.46 27.93
N GLU A 293 14.91 -12.57 28.17
CA GLU A 293 14.79 -11.52 29.19
C GLU A 293 13.74 -10.47 28.81
N MET A 294 13.60 -10.16 27.51
CA MET A 294 12.53 -9.31 26.99
C MET A 294 11.17 -9.94 27.23
N ALA A 295 11.01 -11.22 26.89
CA ALA A 295 9.77 -11.98 27.13
C ALA A 295 9.46 -12.09 28.64
N GLU A 296 10.49 -12.28 29.49
CA GLU A 296 10.34 -12.31 30.94
C GLU A 296 9.80 -10.97 31.46
N LEU A 297 10.35 -9.83 31.02
CA LEU A 297 9.88 -8.49 31.38
C LEU A 297 8.45 -8.20 30.87
N GLU A 298 8.13 -8.60 29.66
CA GLU A 298 6.79 -8.47 29.06
C GLU A 298 5.74 -9.26 29.86
N SER A 299 6.10 -10.43 30.36
CA SER A 299 5.23 -11.24 31.24
C SER A 299 4.88 -10.53 32.55
N TYR A 300 5.72 -9.60 33.01
CA TYR A 300 5.44 -8.81 34.22
C TYR A 300 4.50 -7.63 33.91
N ALA A 301 4.65 -7.01 32.73
CA ALA A 301 3.85 -5.87 32.30
C ALA A 301 2.36 -6.21 32.13
N SER A 302 2.04 -7.45 31.71
CA SER A 302 0.65 -7.94 31.56
C SER A 302 -0.10 -8.09 32.88
N ASN A 303 0.60 -8.02 34.02
CA ASN A 303 0.03 -8.20 35.37
C ASN A 303 -0.12 -6.88 36.15
N VAL A 304 0.06 -5.71 35.52
CA VAL A 304 -0.09 -4.40 36.19
C VAL A 304 -1.53 -4.16 36.59
N HIS A 305 -1.75 -3.80 37.86
CA HIS A 305 -3.07 -3.54 38.42
C HIS A 305 -3.41 -2.05 38.48
N GLY A 306 -4.65 -1.73 38.13
CA GLY A 306 -5.22 -0.39 38.17
C GLY A 306 -5.05 0.40 36.87
N ASP A 307 -6.06 1.21 36.56
CA ASP A 307 -6.05 2.09 35.38
C ASP A 307 -4.90 3.11 35.43
N ARG A 308 -4.39 3.44 34.25
CA ARG A 308 -3.25 4.34 34.06
C ARG A 308 -3.55 5.78 34.49
N TYR A 309 -4.80 6.22 34.29
CA TYR A 309 -5.28 7.56 34.62
C TYR A 309 -6.57 7.48 35.45
N PRO A 310 -6.81 8.44 36.35
CA PRO A 310 -8.14 8.62 36.94
C PRO A 310 -9.17 8.88 35.83
N GLN A 311 -10.42 8.45 36.02
CA GLN A 311 -11.52 8.62 35.04
C GLN A 311 -11.61 10.05 34.46
N MET A 312 -11.39 11.07 35.28
CA MET A 312 -11.43 12.48 34.87
C MET A 312 -10.38 12.86 33.81
N MET A 313 -9.31 12.08 33.66
CA MET A 313 -8.23 12.32 32.68
C MET A 313 -8.26 11.37 31.49
N ALA A 314 -9.12 10.33 31.50
CA ALA A 314 -9.21 9.32 30.45
C ALA A 314 -9.54 9.92 29.06
N ASN A 315 -10.40 10.95 29.02
CA ASN A 315 -10.92 11.54 27.77
C ASN A 315 -9.88 12.36 26.95
N THR A 316 -8.62 12.38 27.40
CA THR A 316 -7.51 13.15 26.80
C THR A 316 -6.37 12.28 26.29
N THR A 317 -6.59 10.97 26.19
CA THR A 317 -5.64 10.00 25.63
C THR A 317 -5.88 9.79 24.15
N TRP A 318 -4.98 9.04 23.50
CA TRP A 318 -5.11 8.65 22.09
C TRP A 318 -6.43 7.94 21.75
N GLN A 319 -7.04 7.22 22.71
CA GLN A 319 -8.26 6.43 22.50
C GLN A 319 -9.47 7.28 22.09
N ASP A 320 -9.52 8.53 22.55
CA ASP A 320 -10.64 9.43 22.26
C ASP A 320 -10.25 10.59 21.33
N SER A 321 -9.16 10.47 20.58
CA SER A 321 -8.55 11.61 19.87
C SER A 321 -9.01 11.81 18.41
N GLU A 322 -10.12 11.19 17.99
CA GLU A 322 -10.66 11.38 16.63
C GLU A 322 -11.08 12.83 16.36
N THR A 323 -10.91 13.26 15.09
CA THR A 323 -11.29 14.59 14.63
C THR A 323 -12.40 14.53 13.56
N PRO A 324 -13.24 15.56 13.42
CA PRO A 324 -14.25 15.63 12.37
C PRO A 324 -13.62 15.49 10.98
N PRO A 325 -14.34 14.94 9.98
CA PRO A 325 -13.82 14.85 8.62
C PRO A 325 -13.65 16.24 8.02
N LEU A 326 -12.67 16.40 7.12
CA LEU A 326 -12.40 17.68 6.45
C LEU A 326 -13.64 18.28 5.76
N SER A 327 -14.52 17.44 5.22
CA SER A 327 -15.79 17.85 4.59
C SER A 327 -16.78 18.57 5.51
N SER A 328 -16.65 18.39 6.84
CA SER A 328 -17.52 19.05 7.83
C SER A 328 -17.06 20.46 8.21
N TRP A 329 -15.91 20.90 7.70
CA TRP A 329 -15.28 22.16 8.08
C TRP A 329 -15.66 23.30 7.16
N LYS A 330 -16.30 24.33 7.74
CA LYS A 330 -16.58 25.60 7.05
C LYS A 330 -15.46 26.59 7.33
N SER A 331 -14.89 27.18 6.28
CA SER A 331 -13.79 28.13 6.43
C SER A 331 -14.25 29.37 7.22
N GLU A 332 -13.30 30.11 7.79
CA GLU A 332 -13.61 31.33 8.54
C GLU A 332 -14.25 32.40 7.65
N ALA A 333 -13.98 32.35 6.34
CA ALA A 333 -14.65 33.17 5.32
C ALA A 333 -16.15 32.82 5.17
N ASP A 334 -16.52 31.54 5.29
CA ASP A 334 -17.91 31.07 5.15
C ASP A 334 -18.79 31.37 6.37
N ARG A 335 -18.19 31.57 7.55
CA ARG A 335 -18.92 31.92 8.79
C ARG A 335 -19.26 33.40 8.90
N VAL A 336 -18.53 34.26 8.19
CA VAL A 336 -18.75 35.72 8.14
C VAL A 336 -19.67 36.11 6.98
N ALA A 337 -19.75 35.30 5.93
CA ALA A 337 -20.53 35.55 4.70
C ALA A 337 -22.06 35.35 4.80
N GLY A 338 -22.64 35.44 6.00
CA GLY A 338 -24.10 35.45 6.21
C GLY A 338 -24.78 36.79 5.86
N GLY A 339 -24.11 37.68 5.12
CA GLY A 339 -24.66 39.00 4.80
C GLY A 339 -23.99 39.68 3.62
N ARG A 340 -24.72 39.70 2.50
CA ARG A 340 -24.58 40.53 1.29
C ARG A 340 -23.67 40.01 0.18
N GLU A 341 -24.32 39.80 -0.98
CA GLU A 341 -23.72 39.65 -2.30
C GLU A 341 -22.99 40.94 -2.73
N CYS A 342 -21.76 40.79 -3.24
CA CYS A 342 -21.27 41.56 -4.40
C CYS A 342 -20.02 40.93 -5.01
N ALA A 343 -19.85 41.19 -6.31
CA ALA A 343 -19.07 40.43 -7.27
C ALA A 343 -17.58 40.81 -7.43
N MET A 344 -16.80 39.79 -7.84
CA MET A 344 -15.57 39.72 -8.67
C MET A 344 -14.41 40.73 -8.52
N ALA A 345 -13.18 40.20 -8.42
CA ALA A 345 -12.05 40.55 -9.32
C ALA A 345 -10.88 39.53 -9.23
N ASP A 346 -10.37 39.18 -10.40
CA ASP A 346 -9.28 38.24 -10.71
C ASP A 346 -7.91 38.54 -10.12
N ALA A 347 -7.14 37.49 -9.83
CA ALA A 347 -5.69 37.47 -9.97
C ALA A 347 -5.23 36.07 -10.42
N ALA A 348 -4.92 35.95 -11.71
CA ALA A 348 -4.44 34.74 -12.37
C ALA A 348 -2.90 34.62 -12.30
N ALA A 349 -2.41 33.42 -11.95
CA ALA A 349 -1.31 32.69 -12.62
C ALA A 349 -0.89 31.44 -11.81
N PRO A 350 -0.34 30.37 -12.43
CA PRO A 350 -0.49 29.91 -13.81
C PRO A 350 -0.99 28.45 -13.91
N ALA A 351 -1.68 28.15 -15.00
CA ALA A 351 -1.96 26.78 -15.45
C ALA A 351 -0.72 26.16 -16.13
N LYS A 352 -0.50 24.85 -15.89
CA LYS A 352 0.05 23.78 -16.78
C LYS A 352 0.75 22.70 -15.93
N ALA A 353 0.70 21.40 -16.21
CA ALA A 353 0.35 20.68 -17.42
C ALA A 353 -0.34 19.34 -17.09
N ALA A 354 -1.36 18.97 -17.86
CA ALA A 354 -1.91 17.62 -17.88
C ALA A 354 -0.97 16.71 -18.71
N VAL A 355 -0.30 15.76 -18.05
CA VAL A 355 0.42 14.67 -18.72
C VAL A 355 -0.59 13.60 -19.11
N ARG A 356 -0.67 13.29 -20.41
CA ARG A 356 -1.39 12.10 -20.91
C ARG A 356 -0.60 10.87 -20.48
N ARG A 357 -1.13 10.08 -19.54
CA ARG A 357 -0.51 8.79 -19.13
C ARG A 357 -0.40 7.86 -20.34
N MET A 358 0.81 7.36 -20.61
CA MET A 358 1.08 6.27 -21.54
C MET A 358 0.22 5.05 -21.11
N LYS A 359 -0.50 4.40 -22.04
CA LYS A 359 -1.21 3.13 -21.74
C LYS A 359 -0.18 2.00 -21.62
N LEU A 360 0.57 1.98 -20.52
CA LEU A 360 1.37 0.82 -20.14
C LEU A 360 0.38 -0.26 -19.66
N GLY A 361 0.64 -1.53 -20.02
CA GLY A 361 -0.32 -2.64 -19.94
C GLY A 361 -0.74 -3.26 -21.29
N SER A 362 -0.20 -2.77 -22.42
CA SER A 362 -0.35 -3.38 -23.75
C SER A 362 0.91 -4.12 -24.21
N GLN A 363 0.83 -4.92 -25.28
CA GLN A 363 1.98 -5.59 -25.89
C GLN A 363 2.75 -4.60 -26.78
N GLY A 364 4.00 -4.29 -26.43
CA GLY A 364 4.91 -3.55 -27.30
C GLY A 364 5.66 -4.47 -28.28
N LEU A 365 6.35 -3.88 -29.26
CA LEU A 365 7.23 -4.57 -30.20
C LEU A 365 8.67 -4.07 -30.04
N GLY A 366 9.58 -4.98 -29.66
CA GLY A 366 11.00 -4.70 -29.57
C GLY A 366 11.69 -4.94 -30.92
N CYS A 367 12.09 -3.89 -31.61
CA CYS A 367 12.65 -4.00 -32.96
C CYS A 367 14.06 -4.64 -32.98
N MET A 368 14.73 -4.90 -31.85
CA MET A 368 16.08 -5.49 -31.81
C MET A 368 16.17 -6.84 -32.56
N GLY A 369 15.10 -7.62 -32.58
CA GLY A 369 15.06 -8.90 -33.28
C GLY A 369 15.22 -8.79 -34.80
N MET A 370 14.99 -7.59 -35.37
CA MET A 370 15.15 -7.28 -36.80
C MET A 370 16.57 -6.85 -37.17
N SER A 371 17.46 -6.71 -36.17
CA SER A 371 18.83 -6.26 -36.35
C SER A 371 19.81 -7.40 -36.67
N ALA A 372 20.95 -7.03 -37.25
CA ALA A 372 22.04 -7.95 -37.60
C ALA A 372 22.61 -8.75 -36.40
N PHE A 373 22.29 -8.37 -35.16
CA PHE A 373 22.66 -9.16 -33.99
C PHE A 373 22.08 -10.58 -34.03
N HIS A 374 20.89 -10.76 -34.62
CA HIS A 374 20.20 -12.06 -34.65
C HIS A 374 20.38 -12.79 -36.00
N GLY A 375 21.51 -12.54 -36.68
CA GLY A 375 21.82 -13.06 -38.00
C GLY A 375 21.53 -12.07 -39.14
N PRO A 376 21.63 -12.49 -40.42
CA PRO A 376 21.46 -11.58 -41.56
C PRO A 376 20.06 -10.97 -41.59
N SER A 377 20.00 -9.65 -41.79
CA SER A 377 18.76 -8.88 -41.85
C SER A 377 17.82 -9.44 -42.93
N LYS A 378 16.54 -9.54 -42.58
CA LYS A 378 15.48 -9.89 -43.55
C LYS A 378 15.27 -8.73 -44.54
N PRO A 379 14.67 -9.00 -45.71
CA PRO A 379 14.34 -7.94 -46.65
C PRO A 379 13.56 -6.82 -45.96
N GLU A 380 13.96 -5.58 -46.23
CA GLU A 380 13.41 -4.40 -45.55
C GLU A 380 11.88 -4.29 -45.69
N ALA A 381 11.36 -4.63 -46.88
CA ALA A 381 9.93 -4.62 -47.16
C ALA A 381 9.13 -5.53 -46.22
N ASP A 382 9.68 -6.71 -45.89
CA ASP A 382 9.03 -7.67 -44.99
C ASP A 382 8.99 -7.14 -43.55
N MET A 383 10.05 -6.44 -43.12
CA MET A 383 10.09 -5.86 -41.77
C MET A 383 9.18 -4.63 -41.64
N VAL A 384 9.07 -3.82 -42.69
CA VAL A 384 8.12 -2.71 -42.73
C VAL A 384 6.68 -3.25 -42.70
N ALA A 385 6.39 -4.30 -43.48
CA ALA A 385 5.08 -4.98 -43.44
C ALA A 385 4.76 -5.57 -42.07
N LEU A 386 5.76 -6.13 -41.38
CA LEU A 386 5.63 -6.62 -40.01
C LEU A 386 5.25 -5.50 -39.03
N ILE A 387 5.87 -4.31 -39.16
CA ILE A 387 5.54 -3.16 -38.32
C ILE A 387 4.12 -2.66 -38.61
N TYR A 388 3.71 -2.59 -39.87
CA TYR A 388 2.32 -2.25 -40.22
C TYR A 388 1.33 -3.24 -39.65
N HIS A 389 1.62 -4.54 -39.76
CA HIS A 389 0.79 -5.56 -39.15
C HIS A 389 0.70 -5.36 -37.64
N ALA A 390 1.83 -5.15 -36.95
CA ALA A 390 1.87 -4.91 -35.51
C ALA A 390 0.91 -3.81 -35.08
N VAL A 391 0.97 -2.66 -35.76
CA VAL A 391 0.10 -1.53 -35.44
C VAL A 391 -1.36 -1.85 -35.77
N ALA A 392 -1.63 -2.52 -36.89
CA ALA A 392 -2.99 -2.93 -37.27
C ALA A 392 -3.62 -3.90 -36.26
N VAL A 393 -2.81 -4.76 -35.62
CA VAL A 393 -3.29 -5.70 -34.59
C VAL A 393 -3.14 -5.17 -33.16
N GLY A 394 -2.96 -3.86 -32.99
CA GLY A 394 -3.09 -3.17 -31.71
C GLY A 394 -1.81 -3.03 -30.89
N VAL A 395 -0.62 -3.20 -31.50
CA VAL A 395 0.64 -2.83 -30.85
C VAL A 395 0.73 -1.31 -30.79
N THR A 396 0.82 -0.78 -29.56
CA THR A 396 0.85 0.67 -29.31
C THR A 396 2.22 1.20 -28.89
N LEU A 397 3.23 0.34 -28.73
CA LEU A 397 4.60 0.74 -28.37
C LEU A 397 5.61 0.09 -29.30
N LEU A 398 6.47 0.88 -29.94
CA LEU A 398 7.60 0.41 -30.76
C LEU A 398 8.93 0.81 -30.11
N ASP A 399 9.75 -0.18 -29.73
CA ASP A 399 11.04 0.05 -29.05
C ASP A 399 12.24 -0.28 -29.96
N THR A 400 13.20 0.64 -30.06
CA THR A 400 14.47 0.44 -30.77
C THR A 400 15.68 1.01 -30.01
N ALA A 401 16.86 0.98 -30.61
CA ALA A 401 18.07 1.61 -30.09
C ALA A 401 19.03 1.98 -31.22
N ASP A 402 19.83 3.03 -31.01
CA ASP A 402 20.86 3.47 -31.95
C ASP A 402 21.92 2.40 -32.23
N ILE A 403 22.23 1.57 -31.22
CA ILE A 403 23.19 0.47 -31.31
C ILE A 403 22.65 -0.78 -32.02
N TYR A 404 21.34 -0.91 -32.26
CA TYR A 404 20.76 -2.13 -32.85
C TYR A 404 21.09 -2.23 -34.34
N GLY A 405 21.95 -3.20 -34.69
CA GLY A 405 22.39 -3.44 -36.06
C GLY A 405 23.08 -2.21 -36.64
N PRO A 406 24.06 -1.63 -35.92
CA PRO A 406 24.52 -0.24 -36.01
C PRO A 406 23.65 0.69 -36.86
N HIS A 407 22.71 1.42 -36.23
CA HIS A 407 21.84 2.41 -36.87
C HIS A 407 20.82 1.90 -37.92
N THR A 408 20.91 0.65 -38.38
CA THR A 408 20.01 0.14 -39.44
C THR A 408 18.59 -0.08 -38.95
N ASN A 409 18.42 -0.42 -37.67
CA ASN A 409 17.10 -0.71 -37.12
C ASN A 409 16.25 0.55 -36.94
N GLU A 410 16.87 1.69 -36.64
CA GLU A 410 16.21 2.99 -36.63
C GLU A 410 15.80 3.43 -38.04
N HIS A 411 16.62 3.17 -39.07
CA HIS A 411 16.24 3.43 -40.46
C HIS A 411 15.07 2.57 -40.93
N LEU A 412 15.08 1.28 -40.58
CA LEU A 412 14.02 0.32 -40.86
C LEU A 412 12.68 0.77 -40.26
N LEU A 413 12.70 1.11 -38.97
CA LEU A 413 11.53 1.61 -38.27
C LEU A 413 11.07 2.97 -38.83
N GLY A 414 12.00 3.85 -39.17
CA GLY A 414 11.69 5.13 -39.77
C GLY A 414 10.93 5.03 -41.09
N LYS A 415 11.28 4.05 -41.94
CA LYS A 415 10.55 3.78 -43.18
C LYS A 415 9.11 3.33 -42.93
N ALA A 416 8.86 2.51 -41.91
CA ALA A 416 7.51 2.14 -41.53
C ALA A 416 6.73 3.35 -40.98
N LEU A 417 7.33 4.17 -40.12
CA LEU A 417 6.69 5.36 -39.55
C LEU A 417 6.26 6.35 -40.64
N GLN A 418 7.09 6.53 -41.67
CA GLN A 418 6.80 7.40 -42.81
C GLN A 418 5.62 6.93 -43.68
N GLY A 419 5.26 5.64 -43.65
CA GLY A 419 4.10 5.12 -44.38
C GLY A 419 2.81 5.05 -43.55
N GLY A 420 2.69 5.85 -42.49
CA GLY A 420 1.39 6.24 -41.93
C GLY A 420 1.01 5.62 -40.59
N VAL A 421 1.92 4.91 -39.90
CA VAL A 421 1.63 4.32 -38.58
C VAL A 421 2.09 5.14 -37.38
N ARG A 422 2.87 6.21 -37.59
CA ARG A 422 3.40 7.06 -36.50
C ARG A 422 2.33 7.57 -35.54
N GLU A 423 1.13 7.82 -36.05
CA GLU A 423 -0.01 8.34 -35.30
C GLU A 423 -0.63 7.37 -34.29
N ASN A 424 -0.40 6.07 -34.49
CA ASN A 424 -1.05 5.00 -33.74
C ASN A 424 -0.11 4.35 -32.71
N VAL A 425 1.13 4.82 -32.60
CA VAL A 425 2.16 4.23 -31.75
C VAL A 425 2.90 5.26 -30.94
N GLU A 426 3.25 4.86 -29.73
CA GLU A 426 4.28 5.48 -28.92
C GLU A 426 5.64 4.94 -29.39
N LEU A 427 6.57 5.85 -29.73
CA LEU A 427 7.89 5.54 -30.24
C LEU A 427 8.93 5.66 -29.13
N ALA A 428 9.58 4.53 -28.83
CA ALA A 428 10.64 4.43 -27.85
C ALA A 428 12.01 4.15 -28.50
N THR A 429 13.06 4.88 -28.13
CA THR A 429 14.44 4.53 -28.54
C THR A 429 15.48 4.78 -27.44
N LYS A 430 16.63 4.13 -27.59
CA LYS A 430 17.71 4.10 -26.61
C LYS A 430 19.04 4.56 -27.19
N PHE A 431 19.90 5.08 -26.31
CA PHE A 431 21.26 5.47 -26.67
C PHE A 431 22.37 4.68 -25.96
N GLY A 432 23.44 4.40 -26.71
CA GLY A 432 24.71 3.84 -26.23
C GLY A 432 25.79 3.96 -27.31
N LYS A 433 27.08 4.06 -26.95
CA LYS A 433 28.14 4.30 -27.94
C LYS A 433 28.73 2.98 -28.43
N LEU A 434 28.75 2.76 -29.73
CA LEU A 434 29.50 1.67 -30.35
C LEU A 434 30.85 2.19 -30.84
N LEU A 435 31.93 1.55 -30.40
CA LEU A 435 33.30 1.84 -30.82
C LEU A 435 33.63 1.12 -32.13
N ALA A 436 34.58 1.65 -32.88
CA ALA A 436 34.96 1.15 -34.20
C ALA A 436 35.53 -0.30 -34.18
N ASP A 437 36.00 -0.77 -33.01
CA ASP A 437 36.44 -2.15 -32.79
C ASP A 437 35.29 -3.11 -32.38
N GLY A 438 34.04 -2.64 -32.47
CA GLY A 438 32.86 -3.41 -32.11
C GLY A 438 32.55 -3.44 -30.61
N LYS A 439 33.32 -2.74 -29.77
CA LYS A 439 33.03 -2.65 -28.32
C LYS A 439 31.98 -1.59 -28.03
N VAL A 440 31.14 -1.85 -27.02
CA VAL A 440 30.14 -0.87 -26.55
C VAL A 440 30.73 -0.06 -25.39
N GLU A 441 30.75 1.27 -25.53
CA GLU A 441 31.06 2.23 -24.49
C GLU A 441 29.75 2.86 -23.98
N ILE A 442 29.57 2.90 -22.66
CA ILE A 442 28.42 3.56 -22.05
C ILE A 442 28.77 5.02 -21.81
N ARG A 443 27.89 5.92 -22.29
CA ARG A 443 28.07 7.36 -22.25
C ARG A 443 26.74 7.99 -21.81
N GLY A 444 26.75 8.72 -20.70
CA GLY A 444 25.61 9.45 -20.15
C GLY A 444 25.84 10.96 -20.09
N ASP A 445 26.98 11.45 -20.57
CA ASP A 445 27.26 12.87 -20.56
C ASP A 445 26.34 13.63 -21.55
N PRO A 446 25.92 14.86 -21.20
CA PRO A 446 24.90 15.59 -21.97
C PRO A 446 25.23 15.79 -23.46
N ALA A 447 26.51 15.98 -23.80
CA ALA A 447 26.94 16.20 -25.18
C ALA A 447 26.72 14.95 -26.05
N TYR A 448 27.05 13.77 -25.50
CA TYR A 448 26.78 12.51 -26.18
C TYR A 448 25.27 12.22 -26.30
N VAL A 449 24.51 12.41 -25.22
CA VAL A 449 23.05 12.17 -25.22
C VAL A 449 22.37 12.98 -26.31
N ARG A 450 22.71 14.27 -26.41
CA ARG A 450 22.18 15.16 -27.45
C ARG A 450 22.53 14.69 -28.86
N ALA A 451 23.80 14.39 -29.11
CA ALA A 451 24.26 13.95 -30.42
C ALA A 451 23.64 12.60 -30.84
N SER A 452 23.47 11.66 -29.90
CA SER A 452 22.77 10.40 -30.15
C SER A 452 21.29 10.64 -30.46
N CYS A 453 20.60 11.51 -29.71
CA CYS A 453 19.17 11.79 -29.90
C CYS A 453 18.89 12.38 -31.28
N GLU A 454 19.67 13.39 -31.68
CA GLU A 454 19.58 13.98 -33.01
C GLU A 454 19.89 12.95 -34.11
N GLY A 455 20.85 12.06 -33.87
CA GLY A 455 21.12 10.93 -34.75
C GLY A 455 19.89 10.02 -34.90
N SER A 456 19.26 9.64 -33.78
CA SER A 456 18.08 8.78 -33.77
C SER A 456 16.90 9.42 -34.49
N LEU A 457 16.61 10.71 -34.24
CA LEU A 457 15.55 11.45 -34.94
C LEU A 457 15.76 11.46 -36.47
N ARG A 458 17.00 11.71 -36.92
CA ARG A 458 17.33 11.68 -38.36
C ARG A 458 17.12 10.30 -38.97
N ARG A 459 17.56 9.24 -38.30
CA ARG A 459 17.47 7.87 -38.83
C ARG A 459 16.03 7.33 -38.82
N LEU A 460 15.27 7.65 -37.77
CA LEU A 460 13.85 7.34 -37.67
C LEU A 460 13.00 8.22 -38.60
N GLY A 461 13.56 9.32 -39.13
CA GLY A 461 12.84 10.23 -40.00
C GLY A 461 11.58 10.81 -39.35
N VAL A 462 11.63 11.04 -38.04
CA VAL A 462 10.55 11.61 -37.23
C VAL A 462 11.02 12.88 -36.55
N ASP A 463 10.08 13.79 -36.29
CA ASP A 463 10.39 15.05 -35.60
C ASP A 463 10.37 14.90 -34.07
N CYS A 464 9.87 13.77 -33.54
CA CYS A 464 9.79 13.50 -32.11
C CYS A 464 9.85 12.01 -31.76
N ILE A 465 10.44 11.73 -30.59
CA ILE A 465 10.47 10.42 -29.92
C ILE A 465 9.63 10.54 -28.65
N ASP A 466 8.72 9.61 -28.42
CA ASP A 466 7.77 9.65 -27.29
C ASP A 466 8.43 9.16 -25.98
N LEU A 467 9.38 8.21 -26.07
CA LEU A 467 10.18 7.72 -24.96
C LEU A 467 11.66 7.58 -25.34
N TYR A 468 12.54 8.39 -24.75
CA TYR A 468 13.98 8.34 -25.02
C TYR A 468 14.76 8.03 -23.75
N TYR A 469 15.50 6.92 -23.74
CA TYR A 469 16.14 6.45 -22.50
C TYR A 469 17.52 5.85 -22.68
N GLN A 470 18.34 5.87 -21.63
CA GLN A 470 19.70 5.35 -21.72
C GLN A 470 19.67 3.82 -21.86
N HIS A 471 20.52 3.21 -22.69
CA HIS A 471 20.53 1.74 -22.82
C HIS A 471 21.05 1.07 -21.53
N ARG A 472 22.06 1.69 -20.89
CA ARG A 472 22.73 1.25 -19.65
C ARG A 472 23.26 2.45 -18.88
N VAL A 473 23.22 2.42 -17.55
CA VAL A 473 23.64 3.55 -16.70
C VAL A 473 25.13 3.85 -16.83
N ASP A 474 25.48 5.11 -17.10
CA ASP A 474 26.87 5.58 -17.07
C ASP A 474 27.32 5.85 -15.64
N LYS A 475 28.10 4.93 -15.07
CA LYS A 475 28.61 5.03 -13.69
C LYS A 475 29.62 6.16 -13.49
N LYS A 476 30.02 6.87 -14.54
CA LYS A 476 30.95 8.00 -14.43
C LYS A 476 30.20 9.33 -14.30
N VAL A 477 28.89 9.34 -14.58
CA VAL A 477 28.07 10.54 -14.64
C VAL A 477 26.94 10.39 -13.61
N PRO A 478 26.77 11.34 -12.68
CA PRO A 478 25.62 11.32 -11.78
C PRO A 478 24.32 11.29 -12.58
N ILE A 479 23.34 10.56 -12.07
CA ILE A 479 22.05 10.41 -12.75
C ILE A 479 21.36 11.77 -12.97
N GLU A 480 21.54 12.71 -12.05
CA GLU A 480 21.01 14.07 -12.11
C GLU A 480 21.63 14.90 -13.25
N VAL A 481 22.88 14.61 -13.63
CA VAL A 481 23.55 15.26 -14.76
C VAL A 481 23.04 14.71 -16.09
N THR A 482 22.68 13.42 -16.12
CA THR A 482 22.02 12.81 -17.28
C THR A 482 20.60 13.37 -17.46
N HIS A 483 19.96 13.84 -16.38
CA HIS A 483 18.63 14.48 -16.36
C HIS A 483 18.62 15.99 -16.70
N LEU A 484 19.74 16.70 -16.60
CA LEU A 484 19.82 18.18 -16.71
C LEU A 484 19.56 18.76 -18.13
N HIS A 485 18.99 17.98 -19.05
CA HIS A 485 18.52 18.45 -20.35
C HIS A 485 17.00 18.35 -20.54
N GLN A 486 16.23 18.78 -19.55
CA GLN A 486 14.82 19.14 -19.75
C GLN A 486 14.48 20.53 -19.22
N GLN A 487 14.73 21.53 -20.08
CA GLN A 487 13.80 22.65 -20.22
C GLN A 487 12.80 22.30 -21.33
N SER A 488 11.89 21.37 -21.07
CA SER A 488 10.69 21.14 -21.88
C SER A 488 9.93 19.96 -21.29
N GLU A 489 8.65 20.17 -21.01
CA GLU A 489 7.66 19.19 -20.56
C GLU A 489 7.77 17.85 -21.32
N GLY A 490 7.85 16.73 -20.57
CA GLY A 490 7.60 15.37 -21.09
C GLY A 490 8.83 14.52 -21.39
N LEU A 491 9.48 13.95 -20.36
CA LEU A 491 10.33 12.74 -20.45
C LEU A 491 10.57 12.25 -19.01
N ILE A 492 10.17 11.02 -18.67
CA ILE A 492 10.63 10.37 -17.45
C ILE A 492 11.60 9.28 -17.88
N LEU A 493 12.88 9.52 -17.63
CA LEU A 493 13.99 8.58 -17.83
C LEU A 493 14.10 7.70 -16.58
N TYR A 494 13.51 6.50 -16.59
CA TYR A 494 13.95 5.42 -15.70
C TYR A 494 14.53 4.27 -16.53
N THR A 495 15.85 4.11 -16.42
CA THR A 495 16.55 2.92 -16.91
C THR A 495 16.49 1.87 -15.81
N LEU A 496 15.47 1.02 -15.83
CA LEU A 496 15.41 -0.17 -15.00
C LEU A 496 15.41 -1.39 -15.91
N SER A 497 16.60 -1.95 -16.16
CA SER A 497 16.69 -3.31 -16.68
C SER A 497 16.34 -4.27 -15.53
N LEU A 498 15.06 -4.45 -15.25
CA LEU A 498 14.63 -5.36 -14.21
C LEU A 498 14.92 -6.80 -14.65
N GLN A 499 15.69 -7.51 -13.83
CA GLN A 499 15.57 -8.96 -13.75
C GLN A 499 14.29 -9.22 -12.96
N PHE A 500 13.41 -10.06 -13.50
CA PHE A 500 12.42 -10.68 -12.66
C PHE A 500 13.16 -11.70 -11.79
N SER A 501 13.55 -11.26 -10.61
CA SER A 501 13.94 -12.10 -9.50
C SER A 501 12.88 -11.91 -8.42
N SER A 502 12.67 -12.94 -7.60
CA SER A 502 11.76 -13.02 -6.45
C SER A 502 12.01 -11.98 -5.33
N SER A 503 12.79 -10.94 -5.60
CA SER A 503 13.18 -9.85 -4.70
C SER A 503 12.41 -8.56 -5.04
N GLY A 504 11.11 -8.53 -4.75
CA GLY A 504 10.40 -7.42 -4.12
C GLY A 504 10.44 -5.99 -4.71
N HIS A 505 10.99 -5.73 -5.89
CA HIS A 505 11.09 -4.35 -6.39
C HIS A 505 9.76 -3.76 -6.88
N TYR A 506 8.84 -4.59 -7.41
CA TYR A 506 7.54 -4.18 -8.01
C TYR A 506 6.65 -3.26 -7.17
N GLY A 507 6.81 -3.26 -5.84
CA GLY A 507 6.02 -2.41 -4.95
C GLY A 507 6.33 -0.93 -5.11
N LEU A 508 7.61 -0.58 -5.28
CA LEU A 508 8.05 0.81 -5.25
C LEU A 508 7.64 1.58 -6.52
N GLU A 509 7.76 0.97 -7.71
CA GLU A 509 7.42 1.65 -8.96
C GLU A 509 5.90 1.84 -9.11
N THR A 510 5.12 0.87 -8.64
CA THR A 510 3.64 0.93 -8.65
C THR A 510 3.13 2.01 -7.68
N GLU A 511 3.73 2.12 -6.50
CA GLU A 511 3.43 3.17 -5.50
C GLU A 511 3.79 4.58 -5.99
N LEU A 512 4.82 4.68 -6.84
CA LEU A 512 5.27 5.94 -7.46
C LEU A 512 4.59 6.24 -8.81
N GLY A 513 3.82 5.31 -9.35
CA GLY A 513 3.13 5.44 -10.65
C GLY A 513 4.07 5.38 -11.87
N ILE A 514 5.19 4.65 -11.78
CA ILE A 514 6.19 4.43 -12.83
C ILE A 514 5.88 3.12 -13.57
N GLY A 515 5.86 3.13 -14.91
CA GLY A 515 5.64 1.92 -15.70
C GLY A 515 6.92 1.24 -16.18
N ILE A 516 6.83 -0.07 -16.42
CA ILE A 516 7.94 -1.00 -16.64
C ILE A 516 7.91 -1.51 -18.08
N VAL A 517 9.01 -1.36 -18.82
CA VAL A 517 9.15 -1.94 -20.18
C VAL A 517 10.03 -3.20 -20.12
N ALA A 518 9.41 -4.37 -20.24
CA ALA A 518 10.12 -5.64 -20.07
C ALA A 518 10.86 -6.08 -21.35
N TYR A 519 12.19 -6.01 -21.31
CA TYR A 519 13.07 -6.31 -22.45
C TYR A 519 13.50 -7.79 -22.54
N SER A 520 13.47 -8.32 -23.78
CA SER A 520 13.72 -9.74 -24.10
C SER A 520 12.89 -10.72 -23.25
N PRO A 521 11.56 -10.50 -23.15
CA PRO A 521 10.70 -11.29 -22.26
C PRO A 521 10.67 -12.79 -22.64
N LEU A 522 10.94 -13.13 -23.91
CA LEU A 522 10.99 -14.51 -24.41
C LEU A 522 12.35 -15.22 -24.23
N GLY A 523 13.21 -14.71 -23.35
CA GLY A 523 14.54 -15.31 -23.14
C GLY A 523 15.38 -15.34 -24.42
N ARG A 524 15.26 -14.32 -25.28
CA ARG A 524 15.91 -14.22 -26.60
C ARG A 524 15.52 -15.34 -27.59
N GLY A 525 14.27 -15.77 -27.55
CA GLY A 525 13.71 -16.79 -28.44
C GLY A 525 13.81 -18.20 -27.89
N PHE A 526 14.43 -18.38 -26.71
CA PHE A 526 14.48 -19.67 -26.03
C PHE A 526 13.08 -20.21 -25.76
N PHE A 527 12.19 -19.38 -25.24
CA PHE A 527 10.77 -19.75 -25.05
C PHE A 527 9.97 -19.81 -26.35
N SER A 528 10.59 -19.72 -27.51
CA SER A 528 9.93 -19.99 -28.80
C SER A 528 10.31 -21.35 -29.39
N SER A 529 11.48 -21.89 -29.06
CA SER A 529 12.03 -23.07 -29.76
C SER A 529 12.84 -24.02 -28.89
N GLY A 530 13.04 -23.70 -27.61
CA GLY A 530 13.77 -24.53 -26.65
C GLY A 530 15.22 -24.76 -27.04
N ALA A 531 15.73 -25.95 -26.68
CA ALA A 531 17.10 -26.35 -27.01
C ALA A 531 17.40 -26.30 -28.51
N LYS A 532 16.39 -26.60 -29.35
CA LYS A 532 16.48 -26.57 -30.82
C LYS A 532 16.74 -25.16 -31.38
N LEU A 533 16.61 -24.11 -30.57
CA LEU A 533 16.95 -22.75 -30.96
C LEU A 533 18.38 -22.69 -31.52
N VAL A 534 19.36 -23.29 -30.83
CA VAL A 534 20.79 -23.15 -31.16
C VAL A 534 21.14 -23.73 -32.53
N ASP A 535 20.45 -24.80 -32.93
CA ASP A 535 20.61 -25.44 -34.25
C ASP A 535 20.14 -24.54 -35.40
N SER A 536 19.19 -23.64 -35.12
CA SER A 536 18.64 -22.69 -36.09
C SER A 536 19.41 -21.36 -36.16
N LEU A 537 20.36 -21.13 -35.25
CA LEU A 537 21.15 -19.91 -35.21
C LEU A 537 22.25 -19.94 -36.26
N SER A 538 22.38 -18.86 -37.03
CA SER A 538 23.55 -18.65 -37.89
C SER A 538 24.83 -18.56 -37.05
N ASP A 539 25.98 -18.90 -37.64
CA ASP A 539 27.28 -18.82 -36.93
C ASP A 539 27.63 -17.41 -36.44
N GLN A 540 27.00 -16.38 -37.02
CA GLN A 540 27.17 -14.98 -36.64
C GLN A 540 26.16 -14.48 -35.59
N ASP A 541 25.26 -15.34 -35.10
CA ASP A 541 24.27 -14.95 -34.10
C ASP A 541 24.91 -14.88 -32.70
N PHE A 542 24.87 -13.71 -32.08
CA PHE A 542 25.53 -13.49 -30.78
C PHE A 542 24.98 -14.39 -29.66
N ARG A 543 23.76 -14.92 -29.81
CA ARG A 543 23.16 -15.84 -28.83
C ARG A 543 23.99 -17.11 -28.68
N LYS A 544 24.75 -17.54 -29.70
CA LYS A 544 25.67 -18.68 -29.60
C LYS A 544 26.77 -18.51 -28.54
N HIS A 545 27.03 -17.28 -28.10
CA HIS A 545 28.04 -16.98 -27.07
C HIS A 545 27.44 -16.69 -25.70
N ILE A 546 26.11 -16.77 -25.54
CA ILE A 546 25.47 -16.56 -24.25
C ILE A 546 25.70 -17.80 -23.37
N PRO A 547 26.15 -17.64 -22.11
CA PRO A 547 26.41 -18.76 -21.20
C PRO A 547 25.24 -19.73 -21.06
N ARG A 548 24.00 -19.23 -21.00
CA ARG A 548 22.76 -20.04 -20.93
C ARG A 548 22.54 -20.99 -22.11
N PHE A 549 23.16 -20.71 -23.25
CA PHE A 549 23.03 -21.52 -24.48
C PHE A 549 24.27 -22.33 -24.82
N GLN A 550 25.30 -22.34 -23.95
CA GLN A 550 26.42 -23.28 -24.09
C GLN A 550 25.95 -24.70 -23.78
N PRO A 551 26.49 -25.74 -24.44
CA PRO A 551 25.94 -27.09 -24.40
C PRO A 551 25.59 -27.61 -22.99
N GLU A 552 26.52 -27.47 -22.04
CA GLU A 552 26.39 -27.95 -20.66
C GLU A 552 25.27 -27.23 -19.87
N ASN A 553 25.06 -25.93 -20.13
CA ASN A 553 24.01 -25.14 -19.49
C ASN A 553 22.68 -25.28 -20.25
N LEU A 554 22.73 -25.39 -21.58
CA LEU A 554 21.57 -25.53 -22.44
C LEU A 554 20.85 -26.84 -22.17
N GLU A 555 21.58 -27.94 -21.92
CA GLU A 555 20.98 -29.23 -21.55
C GLU A 555 20.11 -29.10 -20.29
N LYS A 556 20.63 -28.45 -19.25
CA LYS A 556 19.87 -28.19 -18.02
C LYS A 556 18.76 -27.16 -18.21
N ASN A 557 19.03 -26.08 -18.93
CA ASN A 557 18.01 -25.06 -19.22
C ASN A 557 16.90 -25.59 -20.13
N ALA A 558 17.18 -26.61 -20.97
CA ALA A 558 16.18 -27.26 -21.80
C ALA A 558 15.07 -27.88 -20.95
N GLU A 559 15.40 -28.37 -19.75
CA GLU A 559 14.40 -28.87 -18.79
C GLU A 559 13.41 -27.75 -18.42
N ILE A 560 13.89 -26.52 -18.20
CA ILE A 560 13.05 -25.34 -17.97
C ILE A 560 12.13 -25.10 -19.18
N PHE A 561 12.68 -25.17 -20.41
CA PHE A 561 11.84 -25.02 -21.59
C PHE A 561 10.81 -26.13 -21.72
N GLU A 562 11.17 -27.38 -21.45
CA GLU A 562 10.23 -28.50 -21.55
C GLU A 562 9.13 -28.40 -20.49
N HIS A 563 9.43 -27.90 -19.29
CA HIS A 563 8.42 -27.59 -18.29
C HIS A 563 7.51 -26.44 -18.77
N VAL A 564 8.07 -25.34 -19.27
CA VAL A 564 7.28 -24.24 -19.85
C VAL A 564 6.49 -24.70 -21.07
N ASN A 565 7.02 -25.61 -21.88
CA ASN A 565 6.38 -26.12 -23.09
C ASN A 565 5.25 -27.11 -22.77
N ALA A 566 5.48 -28.00 -21.82
CA ALA A 566 4.44 -28.87 -21.29
C ALA A 566 3.31 -28.04 -20.68
N MET A 567 3.66 -26.99 -19.94
CA MET A 567 2.67 -26.06 -19.40
C MET A 567 1.94 -25.28 -20.49
N ALA A 568 2.65 -24.82 -21.53
CA ALA A 568 2.03 -24.10 -22.63
C ALA A 568 1.06 -24.99 -23.42
N ALA A 569 1.45 -26.25 -23.68
CA ALA A 569 0.59 -27.24 -24.29
C ALA A 569 -0.65 -27.53 -23.43
N ARG A 570 -0.47 -27.67 -22.11
CA ARG A 570 -1.60 -27.78 -21.16
C ARG A 570 -2.51 -26.55 -21.23
N LYS A 571 -1.93 -25.37 -21.43
CA LYS A 571 -2.64 -24.09 -21.57
C LYS A 571 -3.24 -23.84 -22.94
N GLY A 572 -3.07 -24.74 -23.91
CA GLY A 572 -3.51 -24.52 -25.27
C GLY A 572 -2.85 -23.31 -25.94
N CYS A 573 -1.68 -22.89 -25.45
CA CYS A 573 -0.93 -21.79 -25.99
C CYS A 573 0.49 -22.23 -26.33
N THR A 574 1.24 -21.33 -26.94
CA THR A 574 2.63 -21.59 -27.23
C THR A 574 3.53 -21.20 -26.06
N PRO A 575 4.73 -21.77 -25.94
CA PRO A 575 5.64 -21.42 -24.84
C PRO A 575 6.00 -19.93 -24.84
N SER A 576 5.96 -19.28 -26.01
CA SER A 576 6.17 -17.84 -26.13
C SER A 576 4.99 -17.03 -25.61
N GLN A 577 3.76 -17.48 -25.91
CA GLN A 577 2.57 -16.85 -25.34
C GLN A 577 2.56 -16.99 -23.84
N LEU A 578 2.91 -18.16 -23.31
CA LEU A 578 2.95 -18.40 -21.89
C LEU A 578 3.98 -17.51 -21.18
N ALA A 579 5.20 -17.41 -21.72
CA ALA A 579 6.24 -16.55 -21.16
C ALA A 579 5.87 -15.05 -21.22
N LEU A 580 5.23 -14.58 -22.29
CA LEU A 580 4.76 -13.19 -22.39
C LEU A 580 3.58 -12.90 -21.49
N ALA A 581 2.64 -13.84 -21.39
CA ALA A 581 1.52 -13.75 -20.48
C ALA A 581 2.02 -13.58 -19.06
N TRP A 582 3.04 -14.35 -18.67
CA TRP A 582 3.65 -14.23 -17.35
C TRP A 582 4.16 -12.82 -17.09
N VAL A 583 4.82 -12.22 -18.07
CA VAL A 583 5.29 -10.83 -17.94
C VAL A 583 4.15 -9.82 -17.84
N HIS A 584 3.07 -9.99 -18.60
CA HIS A 584 1.89 -9.10 -18.52
C HIS A 584 1.19 -9.17 -17.15
N HIS A 585 1.20 -10.34 -16.50
CA HIS A 585 0.55 -10.54 -15.20
C HIS A 585 1.35 -9.94 -14.03
N GLN A 586 2.53 -9.38 -14.28
CA GLN A 586 3.37 -8.74 -13.25
C GLN A 586 2.85 -7.35 -12.87
N GLY A 587 2.04 -6.73 -13.74
CA GLY A 587 1.30 -5.51 -13.39
C GLY A 587 0.69 -4.80 -14.58
N SER A 588 -0.37 -4.03 -14.33
CA SER A 588 -1.00 -3.18 -15.35
C SER A 588 -0.06 -2.12 -15.91
N ASP A 589 1.00 -1.77 -15.17
CA ASP A 589 2.00 -0.82 -15.61
C ASP A 589 3.21 -1.50 -16.30
N VAL A 590 3.14 -2.81 -16.59
CA VAL A 590 4.18 -3.60 -17.27
C VAL A 590 3.86 -3.76 -18.76
N CYS A 591 4.81 -3.45 -19.63
CA CYS A 591 4.70 -3.54 -21.09
C CYS A 591 5.88 -4.36 -21.67
N PRO A 592 5.68 -5.65 -21.99
CA PRO A 592 6.71 -6.45 -22.66
C PRO A 592 6.93 -6.03 -24.11
N ILE A 593 8.19 -6.09 -24.54
CA ILE A 593 8.64 -5.77 -25.91
C ILE A 593 9.39 -6.95 -26.57
N PRO A 594 8.73 -8.09 -26.84
CA PRO A 594 9.32 -9.19 -27.59
C PRO A 594 9.70 -8.72 -29.00
N GLY A 595 10.85 -9.19 -29.48
CA GLY A 595 11.28 -8.96 -30.85
C GLY A 595 10.98 -10.14 -31.74
N THR A 596 10.63 -9.85 -33.00
CA THR A 596 10.39 -10.86 -34.03
C THR A 596 10.67 -10.30 -35.42
N THR A 597 10.92 -11.18 -36.39
CA THR A 597 11.02 -10.88 -37.82
C THR A 597 9.92 -11.54 -38.64
N LYS A 598 8.93 -12.15 -37.98
CA LYS A 598 7.84 -12.92 -38.60
C LYS A 598 6.49 -12.45 -38.09
N ILE A 599 5.53 -12.30 -39.01
CA ILE A 599 4.16 -11.85 -38.71
C ILE A 599 3.42 -12.89 -37.87
N GLU A 600 3.69 -14.17 -38.11
CA GLU A 600 3.09 -15.28 -37.38
C GLU A 600 3.49 -15.22 -35.90
N ASN A 601 4.78 -15.03 -35.63
CA ASN A 601 5.31 -14.88 -34.27
C ASN A 601 4.76 -13.62 -33.58
N LEU A 602 4.57 -12.52 -34.31
CA LEU A 602 3.96 -11.31 -33.76
C LEU A 602 2.50 -11.54 -33.36
N THR A 603 1.74 -12.19 -34.24
CA THR A 603 0.35 -12.56 -33.99
C THR A 603 0.25 -13.51 -32.80
N GLN A 604 1.19 -14.46 -32.72
CA GLN A 604 1.35 -15.35 -31.58
C GLN A 604 1.66 -14.57 -30.30
N ASN A 605 2.62 -13.63 -30.31
CA ASN A 605 2.95 -12.81 -29.15
C ASN A 605 1.77 -11.98 -28.65
N ILE A 606 0.96 -11.41 -29.56
CA ILE A 606 -0.24 -10.66 -29.18
C ILE A 606 -1.29 -11.59 -28.58
N GLY A 607 -1.37 -12.83 -29.06
CA GLY A 607 -2.18 -13.87 -28.42
C GLY A 607 -1.79 -14.15 -26.97
N ALA A 608 -0.61 -13.71 -26.48
CA ALA A 608 -0.26 -13.80 -25.07
C ALA A 608 -1.17 -12.94 -24.18
N LEU A 609 -1.74 -11.84 -24.69
CA LEU A 609 -2.69 -11.00 -23.95
C LEU A 609 -3.98 -11.76 -23.60
N SER A 610 -4.29 -12.79 -24.38
CA SER A 610 -5.42 -13.68 -24.17
C SER A 610 -5.09 -14.86 -23.25
N VAL A 611 -3.80 -15.11 -22.96
CA VAL A 611 -3.40 -16.17 -22.04
C VAL A 611 -3.49 -15.64 -20.62
N LYS A 612 -4.42 -16.20 -19.84
CA LYS A 612 -4.59 -15.90 -18.42
C LYS A 612 -3.80 -16.89 -17.56
N LEU A 613 -2.99 -16.34 -16.66
CA LEU A 613 -2.20 -17.12 -15.72
C LEU A 613 -2.77 -16.96 -14.32
N THR A 614 -3.06 -18.08 -13.68
CA THR A 614 -3.42 -18.06 -12.27
C THR A 614 -2.16 -17.84 -11.41
N PRO A 615 -2.28 -17.37 -10.16
CA PRO A 615 -1.21 -17.28 -9.19
C PRO A 615 -0.45 -18.60 -8.99
N GLU A 616 -1.13 -19.74 -9.07
CA GLU A 616 -0.50 -21.06 -8.99
C GLU A 616 0.34 -21.32 -10.23
N GLU A 617 -0.16 -20.93 -11.39
CA GLU A 617 0.57 -21.06 -12.65
C GLU A 617 1.71 -20.04 -12.76
N MET A 618 1.54 -18.86 -12.18
CA MET A 618 2.59 -17.85 -12.01
C MET A 618 3.67 -18.38 -11.08
N ALA A 619 3.28 -18.97 -9.95
CA ALA A 619 4.19 -19.59 -8.99
C ALA A 619 4.85 -20.85 -9.55
N GLU A 620 4.13 -21.64 -10.34
CA GLU A 620 4.63 -22.83 -11.05
C GLU A 620 5.66 -22.39 -12.11
N LEU A 621 5.35 -21.38 -12.93
CA LEU A 621 6.30 -20.79 -13.87
C LEU A 621 7.53 -20.18 -13.16
N GLU A 622 7.33 -19.52 -12.02
CA GLU A 622 8.40 -18.99 -11.19
C GLU A 622 9.27 -20.10 -10.59
N SER A 623 8.66 -21.24 -10.23
CA SER A 623 9.36 -22.41 -9.71
C SER A 623 10.23 -23.09 -10.78
N TYR A 624 9.84 -23.04 -12.05
CA TYR A 624 10.64 -23.59 -13.14
C TYR A 624 11.92 -22.78 -13.40
N ALA A 625 11.93 -21.51 -12.98
CA ALA A 625 12.96 -20.55 -13.34
C ALA A 625 13.42 -19.70 -12.14
N SER A 626 13.58 -20.33 -10.96
CA SER A 626 14.25 -19.67 -9.85
C SER A 626 15.66 -19.22 -10.28
N THR A 627 16.16 -18.12 -9.72
CA THR A 627 17.46 -17.55 -10.14
C THR A 627 18.63 -18.53 -9.99
N ASP A 628 18.49 -19.53 -9.14
CA ASP A 628 19.52 -20.52 -8.83
C ASP A 628 19.42 -21.76 -9.75
N ASP A 629 18.27 -21.97 -10.41
CA ASP A 629 18.03 -23.11 -11.30
C ASP A 629 18.47 -22.85 -12.74
N VAL A 630 18.44 -21.58 -13.19
CA VAL A 630 18.88 -21.21 -14.54
C VAL A 630 20.41 -21.26 -14.64
N GLN A 631 20.91 -22.21 -15.42
CA GLN A 631 22.34 -22.45 -15.56
C GLN A 631 22.98 -21.47 -16.54
N GLY A 632 24.07 -20.86 -16.12
CA GLY A 632 24.81 -19.86 -16.88
C GLY A 632 24.24 -18.45 -16.78
N ASP A 633 25.15 -17.47 -16.78
CA ASP A 633 24.80 -16.05 -16.68
C ASP A 633 23.98 -15.56 -17.89
N ARG A 634 23.10 -14.58 -17.64
CA ARG A 634 22.29 -13.92 -18.69
C ARG A 634 23.14 -13.22 -19.74
N TYR A 635 24.36 -12.84 -19.38
CA TYR A 635 25.35 -12.20 -20.25
C TYR A 635 26.71 -12.86 -20.05
N PRO A 636 27.57 -12.94 -21.09
CA PRO A 636 28.97 -13.29 -20.90
C PRO A 636 29.63 -12.36 -19.88
N GLN A 637 30.63 -12.85 -19.12
CA GLN A 637 31.29 -12.09 -18.07
C GLN A 637 31.80 -10.70 -18.54
N ALA A 638 32.26 -10.61 -19.79
CA ALA A 638 32.67 -9.36 -20.42
C ALA A 638 31.56 -8.28 -20.49
N MET A 639 30.28 -8.67 -20.49
CA MET A 639 29.11 -7.79 -20.52
C MET A 639 28.42 -7.65 -19.14
N ALA A 640 28.71 -8.53 -18.17
CA ALA A 640 28.09 -8.54 -16.84
C ALA A 640 28.34 -7.23 -16.06
N ASN A 641 29.51 -6.60 -16.23
CA ASN A 641 29.88 -5.36 -15.54
C ASN A 641 29.04 -4.12 -15.93
N THR A 642 28.15 -4.24 -16.91
CA THR A 642 27.36 -3.14 -17.46
C THR A 642 25.86 -3.28 -17.21
N THR A 643 25.47 -4.18 -16.31
CA THR A 643 24.07 -4.45 -15.94
C THR A 643 23.65 -3.62 -14.72
N TRP A 644 22.38 -3.76 -14.32
CA TRP A 644 21.79 -3.13 -13.12
C TRP A 644 22.56 -3.43 -11.82
N GLN A 645 23.19 -4.61 -11.70
CA GLN A 645 23.91 -5.05 -10.49
C GLN A 645 25.05 -4.13 -10.08
N ASN A 646 25.53 -3.33 -11.03
CA ASN A 646 26.60 -2.38 -10.77
C ASN A 646 26.20 -1.00 -11.29
N SER A 647 24.93 -0.59 -11.16
CA SER A 647 24.40 0.65 -11.76
C SER A 647 24.47 1.89 -10.87
N GLU A 648 25.11 1.79 -9.70
CA GLU A 648 25.35 2.93 -8.81
C GLU A 648 26.07 4.07 -9.54
N THR A 649 25.52 5.27 -9.42
CA THR A 649 26.12 6.49 -9.96
C THR A 649 26.79 7.31 -8.86
N PRO A 650 27.87 8.04 -9.16
CA PRO A 650 28.51 8.89 -8.19
C PRO A 650 27.56 10.00 -7.75
N PRO A 651 27.58 10.42 -6.48
CA PRO A 651 26.74 11.53 -6.03
C PRO A 651 27.12 12.81 -6.79
N LEU A 652 26.12 13.65 -7.09
CA LEU A 652 26.31 14.90 -7.84
C LEU A 652 27.46 15.77 -7.28
N SER A 653 27.63 15.77 -5.95
CA SER A 653 28.69 16.50 -5.23
C SER A 653 30.12 16.02 -5.53
N SER A 654 30.29 14.78 -5.98
CA SER A 654 31.59 14.19 -6.34
C SER A 654 31.97 14.39 -7.80
N TRP A 655 31.03 14.87 -8.62
CA TRP A 655 31.25 15.05 -10.04
C TRP A 655 31.95 16.38 -10.32
N LYS A 656 33.22 16.29 -10.75
CA LYS A 656 33.93 17.40 -11.36
C LYS A 656 33.68 17.33 -12.85
N ALA A 657 33.00 18.32 -13.41
CA ALA A 657 32.84 18.42 -14.86
C ALA A 657 34.22 18.32 -15.50
N ASP A 658 34.48 17.22 -16.22
CA ASP A 658 35.71 17.10 -16.98
C ASP A 658 35.55 17.98 -18.23
N ILE A 659 35.92 19.25 -18.09
CA ILE A 659 35.93 20.25 -19.16
C ILE A 659 36.97 19.86 -20.25
N SER A 660 37.71 18.76 -20.10
CA SER A 660 38.78 18.37 -21.02
C SER A 660 38.40 17.36 -22.13
N ALA A 661 37.17 16.81 -22.17
CA ALA A 661 36.76 15.94 -23.27
C ALA A 661 36.33 16.74 -24.52
N SER A 662 37.34 17.09 -25.33
CA SER A 662 37.23 17.72 -26.65
C SER A 662 36.33 16.97 -27.67
N PRO A 663 35.82 17.66 -28.71
CA PRO A 663 34.62 17.28 -29.44
C PRO A 663 34.87 16.09 -30.40
N ILE A 664 33.89 15.20 -30.48
CA ILE A 664 33.86 14.18 -31.54
C ILE A 664 33.84 14.93 -32.88
N ARG A 665 34.88 14.68 -33.69
CA ARG A 665 35.10 15.29 -35.00
C ARG A 665 33.85 15.19 -35.87
N SER A 666 33.44 16.34 -36.37
CA SER A 666 32.48 16.52 -37.44
C SER A 666 32.87 15.74 -38.69
N SER A 667 32.14 14.68 -39.00
CA SER A 667 31.97 14.25 -40.39
C SER A 667 30.74 14.95 -40.97
N GLY A 668 30.94 16.18 -41.44
CA GLY A 668 30.50 16.61 -42.77
C GLY A 668 29.03 16.66 -43.19
N GLU A 669 28.04 16.50 -42.31
CA GLU A 669 26.63 16.72 -42.70
C GLU A 669 26.01 17.89 -41.93
N LYS A 670 25.45 18.85 -42.70
CA LYS A 670 24.85 20.10 -42.20
C LYS A 670 23.87 19.81 -41.04
N LEU A 671 24.24 20.27 -39.84
CA LEU A 671 23.36 20.37 -38.69
C LEU A 671 22.12 21.19 -39.06
N ILE A 672 20.96 20.53 -39.15
CA ILE A 672 19.67 21.18 -39.26
C ILE A 672 19.28 21.62 -37.85
N ASP A 673 19.29 22.93 -37.63
CA ASP A 673 18.73 23.61 -36.46
C ASP A 673 17.21 23.39 -36.43
N ARG A 674 16.77 22.26 -35.87
CA ARG A 674 15.37 21.97 -35.55
C ARG A 674 15.29 21.69 -34.06
N SER A 675 14.75 22.66 -33.32
CA SER A 675 14.27 22.48 -31.95
C SER A 675 13.46 21.18 -31.83
N ILE A 676 13.89 20.25 -30.98
CA ILE A 676 13.15 19.02 -30.64
C ILE A 676 11.76 19.43 -30.12
N ARG A 677 10.67 19.01 -30.79
CA ARG A 677 9.28 19.35 -30.40
C ARG A 677 8.56 18.12 -29.84
N PHE A 678 7.86 18.26 -28.71
CA PHE A 678 6.98 17.24 -28.12
C PHE A 678 5.50 17.51 -28.44
N ARG A 679 4.67 16.46 -28.46
CA ARG A 679 3.26 16.51 -28.91
C ARG A 679 2.31 16.99 -27.80
N PRO A 680 1.42 17.98 -28.02
CA PRO A 680 0.36 18.33 -27.05
C PRO A 680 -0.86 17.40 -27.20
N ALA A 681 -1.56 17.13 -26.08
CA ALA A 681 -2.77 16.30 -26.03
C ALA A 681 -4.01 17.03 -26.61
N MET A 682 -4.78 16.37 -27.48
CA MET A 682 -5.99 16.93 -28.12
C MET A 682 -7.31 16.54 -27.41
N GLU A 683 -8.22 17.51 -27.32
CA GLU A 683 -9.62 17.41 -26.89
C GLU A 683 -10.57 16.92 -28.02
N GLY A 684 -11.61 16.16 -27.64
CA GLY A 684 -12.98 16.23 -28.17
C GLY A 684 -13.34 15.57 -29.52
N ALA A 685 -14.20 14.54 -29.48
CA ALA A 685 -15.34 14.33 -30.38
C ALA A 685 -16.29 13.23 -29.83
N ALA A 686 -17.61 13.43 -29.91
CA ALA A 686 -18.68 12.50 -29.47
C ALA A 686 -19.41 11.88 -30.70
N PRO A 687 -20.41 11.00 -30.53
CA PRO A 687 -20.40 9.68 -29.90
C PRO A 687 -20.86 8.57 -30.88
N ALA A 688 -20.50 7.31 -30.62
CA ALA A 688 -21.19 6.14 -31.17
C ALA A 688 -21.30 5.07 -30.09
N THR A 689 -22.47 4.43 -30.01
CA THR A 689 -22.91 3.49 -28.98
C THR A 689 -22.07 2.22 -28.94
N GLU A 690 -21.11 2.14 -28.01
CA GLU A 690 -20.49 0.89 -27.57
C GLU A 690 -20.75 0.73 -26.07
N THR A 691 -21.27 -0.44 -25.69
CA THR A 691 -21.47 -0.85 -24.30
C THR A 691 -20.17 -0.70 -23.51
N ALA A 692 -20.19 0.14 -22.48
CA ALA A 692 -19.04 0.41 -21.62
C ALA A 692 -18.50 -0.90 -21.01
N ALA A 693 -17.33 -1.34 -21.47
CA ALA A 693 -16.66 -2.52 -20.94
C ALA A 693 -16.39 -2.33 -19.43
N VAL A 694 -16.72 -3.34 -18.61
CA VAL A 694 -16.45 -3.31 -17.17
C VAL A 694 -14.94 -3.16 -16.93
N ARG A 695 -14.53 -2.07 -16.29
CA ARG A 695 -13.11 -1.82 -15.97
C ARG A 695 -12.57 -2.93 -15.06
N ARG A 696 -11.31 -3.32 -15.23
CA ARG A 696 -10.60 -4.24 -14.33
C ARG A 696 -10.05 -3.49 -13.11
N MET A 697 -9.85 -4.22 -12.01
CA MET A 697 -9.22 -3.74 -10.79
C MET A 697 -8.44 -4.89 -10.13
N LYS A 698 -7.48 -4.53 -9.27
CA LYS A 698 -6.79 -5.46 -8.37
C LYS A 698 -7.47 -5.44 -7.02
N LEU A 699 -7.89 -6.60 -6.52
CA LEU A 699 -8.50 -6.73 -5.20
C LEU A 699 -7.44 -7.18 -4.19
N GLY A 700 -7.12 -6.29 -3.24
CA GLY A 700 -6.09 -6.53 -2.22
C GLY A 700 -4.66 -6.51 -2.77
N SER A 701 -3.67 -6.55 -1.88
CA SER A 701 -2.23 -6.54 -2.17
C SER A 701 -1.75 -7.82 -2.85
N GLN A 702 -2.49 -8.93 -2.71
CA GLN A 702 -2.22 -10.16 -3.47
C GLN A 702 -2.68 -10.09 -4.92
N GLY A 703 -3.30 -8.97 -5.33
CA GLY A 703 -3.44 -8.61 -6.73
C GLY A 703 -4.44 -9.44 -7.53
N LEU A 704 -5.47 -10.00 -6.90
CA LEU A 704 -6.54 -10.73 -7.60
C LEU A 704 -7.19 -9.81 -8.66
N GLU A 705 -6.88 -10.06 -9.94
CA GLU A 705 -7.36 -9.24 -11.05
C GLU A 705 -8.78 -9.60 -11.44
N VAL A 706 -9.69 -8.68 -11.16
CA VAL A 706 -11.11 -8.89 -11.33
C VAL A 706 -11.78 -7.71 -12.00
N SER A 707 -12.97 -7.91 -12.52
CA SER A 707 -13.84 -6.84 -12.95
C SER A 707 -14.20 -5.97 -11.75
N ALA A 708 -14.33 -4.65 -11.94
CA ALA A 708 -14.74 -3.74 -10.87
C ALA A 708 -16.17 -4.00 -10.39
N GLN A 709 -16.96 -4.75 -11.17
CA GLN A 709 -18.30 -5.18 -10.84
C GLN A 709 -18.39 -6.70 -10.97
N TRP A 710 -18.81 -7.41 -9.93
CA TRP A 710 -18.97 -8.87 -9.92
C TRP A 710 -20.43 -9.30 -10.01
N LEU A 711 -20.68 -10.60 -10.22
CA LEU A 711 -22.02 -11.19 -10.16
C LEU A 711 -22.16 -12.12 -8.95
N GLY A 712 -23.07 -11.76 -8.04
CA GLY A 712 -23.45 -12.62 -6.92
C GLY A 712 -24.52 -13.65 -7.33
N CYS A 713 -24.21 -14.94 -7.28
CA CYS A 713 -25.12 -15.99 -7.76
C CYS A 713 -26.12 -16.47 -6.70
N MET A 714 -26.09 -15.95 -5.46
CA MET A 714 -27.05 -16.34 -4.41
C MET A 714 -28.51 -16.24 -4.86
N GLY A 715 -28.85 -15.23 -5.67
CA GLY A 715 -30.22 -15.01 -6.16
C GLY A 715 -30.72 -16.07 -7.15
N MET A 716 -29.85 -16.92 -7.67
CA MET A 716 -30.19 -18.04 -8.57
C MET A 716 -30.57 -19.31 -7.79
N SER A 717 -30.39 -19.29 -6.45
CA SER A 717 -30.72 -20.40 -5.55
C SER A 717 -32.15 -20.36 -5.01
N THR A 718 -32.56 -21.43 -4.32
CA THR A 718 -33.87 -21.53 -3.66
C THR A 718 -34.11 -20.54 -2.52
N PHE A 719 -33.07 -19.83 -2.05
CA PHE A 719 -33.21 -18.83 -0.99
C PHE A 719 -34.19 -17.71 -1.37
N TYR A 720 -34.24 -17.32 -2.64
CA TYR A 720 -35.09 -16.23 -3.13
C TYR A 720 -36.30 -16.71 -3.95
N GLY A 721 -36.84 -17.87 -3.56
CA GLY A 721 -37.98 -18.51 -4.20
C GLY A 721 -37.57 -19.62 -5.16
N PRO A 722 -38.51 -20.14 -5.98
CA PRO A 722 -38.21 -21.21 -6.94
C PRO A 722 -37.07 -20.80 -7.88
N PRO A 723 -36.08 -21.67 -8.11
CA PRO A 723 -34.99 -21.38 -9.03
C PRO A 723 -35.57 -21.10 -10.42
N LYS A 724 -34.96 -20.14 -11.12
CA LYS A 724 -35.29 -19.89 -12.53
C LYS A 724 -34.77 -21.03 -13.39
N SER A 725 -35.22 -21.09 -14.64
CA SER A 725 -34.79 -22.15 -15.54
C SER A 725 -33.26 -22.12 -15.66
N GLU A 726 -32.62 -23.29 -15.62
CA GLU A 726 -31.16 -23.37 -15.75
C GLU A 726 -30.65 -22.68 -17.04
N PRO A 727 -31.29 -22.85 -18.22
CA PRO A 727 -30.85 -22.15 -19.44
C PRO A 727 -30.87 -20.63 -19.32
N ASP A 728 -31.87 -20.05 -18.64
CA ASP A 728 -31.95 -18.59 -18.47
C ASP A 728 -30.84 -18.07 -17.54
N MET A 729 -30.50 -18.84 -16.50
CA MET A 729 -29.43 -18.46 -15.58
C MET A 729 -28.05 -18.68 -16.22
N GLU A 730 -27.87 -19.73 -17.02
CA GLU A 730 -26.68 -19.92 -17.85
C GLU A 730 -26.52 -18.74 -18.83
N ALA A 731 -27.59 -18.35 -19.52
CA ALA A 731 -27.58 -17.21 -20.44
C ALA A 731 -27.23 -15.89 -19.73
N LEU A 732 -27.76 -15.66 -18.51
CA LEU A 732 -27.41 -14.50 -17.70
C LEU A 732 -25.93 -14.50 -17.30
N ILE A 733 -25.41 -15.65 -16.86
CA ILE A 733 -24.00 -15.80 -16.50
C ILE A 733 -23.14 -15.52 -17.74
N HIS A 734 -23.44 -16.14 -18.88
CA HIS A 734 -22.71 -15.93 -20.13
C HIS A 734 -22.77 -14.47 -20.59
N HIS A 735 -23.93 -13.83 -20.47
CA HIS A 735 -24.09 -12.41 -20.76
C HIS A 735 -23.22 -11.56 -19.83
N ALA A 736 -23.16 -11.91 -18.54
CA ALA A 736 -22.31 -11.21 -17.59
C ALA A 736 -20.83 -11.33 -17.92
N VAL A 737 -20.39 -12.54 -18.27
CA VAL A 737 -19.02 -12.80 -18.73
C VAL A 737 -18.71 -12.02 -20.01
N ALA A 738 -19.61 -12.04 -20.99
CA ALA A 738 -19.46 -11.32 -22.25
C ALA A 738 -19.38 -9.80 -22.05
N ALA A 739 -20.06 -9.26 -21.04
CA ALA A 739 -19.96 -7.85 -20.66
C ALA A 739 -18.67 -7.49 -19.88
N GLY A 740 -17.80 -8.47 -19.61
CA GLY A 740 -16.51 -8.28 -18.95
C GLY A 740 -16.53 -8.51 -17.44
N VAL A 741 -17.57 -9.13 -16.88
CA VAL A 741 -17.55 -9.59 -15.48
C VAL A 741 -16.70 -10.83 -15.35
N THR A 742 -15.77 -10.79 -14.42
CA THR A 742 -14.74 -11.83 -14.29
C THR A 742 -14.65 -12.40 -12.91
N LEU A 743 -15.66 -12.17 -12.06
CA LEU A 743 -15.81 -12.97 -10.86
C LEU A 743 -17.27 -13.30 -10.57
N LEU A 744 -17.51 -14.59 -10.34
CA LEU A 744 -18.80 -15.19 -10.05
C LEU A 744 -18.79 -15.77 -8.64
N ASP A 745 -19.70 -15.29 -7.81
CA ASP A 745 -19.72 -15.59 -6.37
C ASP A 745 -20.84 -16.59 -6.01
N THR A 746 -20.51 -17.69 -5.34
CA THR A 746 -21.43 -18.78 -4.95
C THR A 746 -21.14 -19.30 -3.54
N SER A 747 -21.81 -20.36 -3.09
CA SER A 747 -21.56 -21.06 -1.82
C SER A 747 -22.18 -22.47 -1.91
N ASP A 748 -21.58 -23.44 -1.23
CA ASP A 748 -22.14 -24.78 -1.06
C ASP A 748 -23.53 -24.80 -0.40
N MET A 749 -23.83 -23.76 0.38
CA MET A 749 -25.11 -23.51 1.03
C MET A 749 -26.20 -22.98 0.10
N TYR A 750 -25.84 -22.36 -1.03
CA TYR A 750 -26.80 -21.68 -1.91
C TYR A 750 -27.70 -22.69 -2.62
N GLY A 751 -28.89 -22.89 -2.05
CA GLY A 751 -29.86 -23.91 -2.46
C GLY A 751 -29.13 -25.25 -2.48
N PRO A 752 -28.95 -25.92 -1.34
CA PRO A 752 -27.87 -26.88 -1.07
C PRO A 752 -27.26 -27.49 -2.32
N HIS A 753 -26.02 -27.09 -2.64
CA HIS A 753 -25.23 -27.56 -3.79
C HIS A 753 -25.73 -27.17 -5.20
N THR A 754 -26.99 -26.80 -5.38
CA THR A 754 -27.60 -26.53 -6.70
C THR A 754 -27.00 -25.32 -7.40
N ASN A 755 -26.64 -24.26 -6.66
CA ASN A 755 -26.05 -23.08 -7.30
C ASN A 755 -24.63 -23.32 -7.78
N GLU A 756 -23.85 -24.15 -7.07
CA GLU A 756 -22.53 -24.61 -7.54
C GLU A 756 -22.67 -25.52 -8.76
N LEU A 757 -23.69 -26.38 -8.83
CA LEU A 757 -23.98 -27.20 -10.01
C LEU A 757 -24.40 -26.36 -11.22
N LEU A 758 -25.27 -25.37 -11.03
CA LEU A 758 -25.71 -24.44 -12.07
C LEU A 758 -24.54 -23.62 -12.59
N LEU A 759 -23.77 -23.01 -11.68
CA LEU A 759 -22.57 -22.27 -12.05
C LEU A 759 -21.59 -23.20 -12.78
N GLY A 760 -21.42 -24.44 -12.30
CA GLY A 760 -20.58 -25.43 -12.98
C GLY A 760 -21.04 -25.83 -14.37
N LYS A 761 -22.34 -25.78 -14.67
CA LYS A 761 -22.85 -25.91 -16.05
C LYS A 761 -22.54 -24.67 -16.88
N ALA A 762 -22.83 -23.49 -16.34
CA ALA A 762 -22.59 -22.21 -17.01
C ALA A 762 -21.10 -21.97 -17.32
N LEU A 763 -20.20 -22.49 -16.49
CA LEU A 763 -18.75 -22.39 -16.64
C LEU A 763 -18.18 -23.26 -17.77
N ARG A 764 -18.96 -24.19 -18.32
CA ARG A 764 -18.55 -25.04 -19.46
C ARG A 764 -18.39 -24.22 -20.74
N GLY A 765 -17.79 -24.83 -21.75
CA GLY A 765 -17.69 -24.22 -23.09
C GLY A 765 -16.77 -22.99 -23.14
N GLY A 766 -15.72 -22.96 -22.32
CA GLY A 766 -14.73 -21.88 -22.30
C GLY A 766 -15.10 -20.68 -21.42
N VAL A 767 -16.23 -20.72 -20.73
CA VAL A 767 -16.67 -19.61 -19.86
C VAL A 767 -15.81 -19.52 -18.60
N ARG A 768 -15.41 -20.64 -18.00
CA ARG A 768 -14.51 -20.69 -16.83
C ARG A 768 -13.20 -19.94 -17.03
N GLU A 769 -12.64 -19.95 -18.24
CA GLU A 769 -11.37 -19.28 -18.55
C GLU A 769 -11.46 -17.76 -18.45
N ASN A 770 -12.68 -17.22 -18.50
CA ASN A 770 -12.94 -15.78 -18.50
C ASN A 770 -13.39 -15.25 -17.13
N VAL A 771 -13.59 -16.14 -16.15
CA VAL A 771 -14.12 -15.77 -14.83
C VAL A 771 -13.42 -16.50 -13.69
N GLU A 772 -13.17 -15.74 -12.63
CA GLU A 772 -12.80 -16.25 -11.33
C GLU A 772 -14.07 -16.71 -10.58
N VAL A 773 -13.98 -17.77 -9.80
CA VAL A 773 -15.07 -18.35 -9.03
C VAL A 773 -14.77 -18.18 -7.55
N ALA A 774 -15.59 -17.41 -6.87
CA ALA A 774 -15.56 -17.30 -5.42
C ALA A 774 -16.60 -18.22 -4.80
N THR A 775 -16.23 -19.05 -3.82
CA THR A 775 -17.20 -19.81 -3.02
C THR A 775 -16.90 -19.72 -1.53
N LYS A 776 -17.89 -20.03 -0.70
CA LYS A 776 -17.74 -19.99 0.77
C LYS A 776 -18.12 -21.32 1.40
N PHE A 777 -17.53 -21.57 2.55
CA PHE A 777 -17.71 -22.77 3.36
C PHE A 777 -17.84 -22.43 4.85
N ALA A 778 -17.82 -23.49 5.67
CA ALA A 778 -17.92 -23.51 7.14
C ALA A 778 -19.33 -23.75 7.67
N VAL A 779 -20.38 -23.78 6.84
CA VAL A 779 -21.75 -24.09 7.30
C VAL A 779 -22.14 -25.50 6.87
N SER A 780 -22.40 -26.37 7.84
CA SER A 780 -22.80 -27.76 7.65
C SER A 780 -24.25 -27.97 8.10
N PHE A 781 -24.98 -28.84 7.41
CA PHE A 781 -26.28 -29.31 7.87
C PHE A 781 -26.18 -30.78 8.27
N ALA A 782 -26.21 -31.06 9.57
CA ALA A 782 -26.25 -32.41 10.13
C ALA A 782 -27.55 -32.58 10.95
N ASP A 783 -28.30 -33.65 10.71
CA ASP A 783 -29.52 -34.01 11.45
C ASP A 783 -30.56 -32.88 11.61
N GLY A 784 -30.73 -32.04 10.58
CA GLY A 784 -31.66 -30.91 10.60
C GLY A 784 -31.19 -29.69 11.41
N LYS A 785 -29.93 -29.67 11.84
CA LYS A 785 -29.28 -28.55 12.55
C LYS A 785 -28.21 -27.90 11.68
N VAL A 786 -28.09 -26.58 11.81
CA VAL A 786 -27.02 -25.79 11.21
C VAL A 786 -25.83 -25.79 12.17
N GLU A 787 -24.70 -26.28 11.70
CA GLU A 787 -23.44 -26.31 12.44
C GLU A 787 -22.38 -25.50 11.70
N ILE A 788 -21.50 -24.83 12.44
CA ILE A 788 -20.34 -24.17 11.85
C ILE A 788 -19.12 -25.07 12.06
N ARG A 789 -18.43 -25.45 11.00
CA ARG A 789 -17.28 -26.37 11.02
C ARG A 789 -16.05 -25.73 10.38
N GLY A 790 -14.95 -25.75 11.12
CA GLY A 790 -13.64 -25.26 10.68
C GLY A 790 -12.51 -26.28 10.87
N ASP A 791 -12.84 -27.52 11.24
CA ASP A 791 -11.88 -28.60 11.43
C ASP A 791 -11.23 -29.02 10.10
N PRO A 792 -9.94 -29.43 10.08
CA PRO A 792 -9.21 -29.74 8.86
C PRO A 792 -9.94 -30.70 7.91
N ALA A 793 -10.52 -31.77 8.46
CA ALA A 793 -11.23 -32.77 7.68
C ALA A 793 -12.44 -32.16 6.96
N TYR A 794 -13.20 -31.30 7.63
CA TYR A 794 -14.31 -30.59 7.02
C TYR A 794 -13.86 -29.54 6.00
N VAL A 795 -12.85 -28.72 6.31
CA VAL A 795 -12.34 -27.68 5.39
C VAL A 795 -12.00 -28.29 4.03
N ARG A 796 -11.27 -29.41 4.05
CA ARG A 796 -10.92 -30.18 2.85
C ARG A 796 -12.14 -30.79 2.17
N ALA A 797 -13.01 -31.48 2.92
CA ALA A 797 -14.18 -32.13 2.35
C ALA A 797 -15.14 -31.13 1.68
N ALA A 798 -15.33 -29.95 2.29
CA ALA A 798 -16.13 -28.87 1.74
C ALA A 798 -15.52 -28.34 0.44
N CYS A 799 -14.20 -28.10 0.44
CA CYS A 799 -13.47 -27.62 -0.74
C CYS A 799 -13.59 -28.61 -1.91
N GLU A 800 -13.28 -29.88 -1.67
CA GLU A 800 -13.38 -30.93 -2.70
C GLU A 800 -14.82 -31.15 -3.16
N GLY A 801 -15.80 -30.96 -2.27
CA GLY A 801 -17.20 -30.96 -2.62
C GLY A 801 -17.55 -29.84 -3.60
N SER A 802 -17.12 -28.62 -3.31
CA SER A 802 -17.36 -27.45 -4.16
C SER A 802 -16.68 -27.59 -5.52
N LEU A 803 -15.42 -28.06 -5.57
CA LEU A 803 -14.70 -28.36 -6.81
C LEU A 803 -15.49 -29.34 -7.70
N ARG A 804 -15.95 -30.46 -7.14
CA ARG A 804 -16.74 -31.45 -7.89
C ARG A 804 -18.04 -30.87 -8.45
N ARG A 805 -18.74 -30.04 -7.68
CA ARG A 805 -20.04 -29.48 -8.08
C ARG A 805 -19.92 -28.38 -9.11
N LEU A 806 -18.95 -27.49 -8.92
CA LEU A 806 -18.58 -26.47 -9.89
C LEU A 806 -17.95 -27.09 -11.15
N GLY A 807 -17.48 -28.33 -11.07
CA GLY A 807 -16.76 -28.96 -12.17
C GLY A 807 -15.48 -28.19 -12.51
N VAL A 808 -14.83 -27.62 -11.49
CA VAL A 808 -13.58 -26.86 -11.62
C VAL A 808 -12.52 -27.52 -10.77
N ASP A 809 -11.28 -27.40 -11.23
CA ASP A 809 -10.12 -27.99 -10.53
C ASP A 809 -9.55 -27.05 -9.47
N CYS A 810 -9.89 -25.75 -9.54
CA CYS A 810 -9.51 -24.73 -8.57
C CYS A 810 -10.65 -23.72 -8.31
N ILE A 811 -10.84 -23.37 -7.04
CA ILE A 811 -11.66 -22.25 -6.57
C ILE A 811 -10.77 -21.02 -6.46
N ASP A 812 -11.10 -19.95 -7.18
CA ASP A 812 -10.22 -18.79 -7.26
C ASP A 812 -10.21 -17.97 -5.96
N LEU A 813 -11.34 -17.88 -5.26
CA LEU A 813 -11.44 -17.23 -3.94
C LEU A 813 -12.29 -18.08 -2.99
N TYR A 814 -11.65 -18.74 -2.03
CA TYR A 814 -12.32 -19.61 -1.06
C TYR A 814 -12.47 -18.90 0.28
N THR A 815 -13.71 -18.55 0.61
CA THR A 815 -14.01 -17.66 1.74
C THR A 815 -14.52 -18.44 2.94
N ALA A 816 -13.84 -18.31 4.08
CA ALA A 816 -14.29 -18.91 5.33
C ALA A 816 -15.33 -18.03 6.04
N SER A 817 -16.43 -18.62 6.49
CA SER A 817 -17.42 -17.93 7.33
C SER A 817 -17.01 -18.00 8.80
N THR A 818 -16.87 -16.85 9.47
CA THR A 818 -16.37 -16.76 10.86
C THR A 818 -17.47 -16.59 11.92
N ARG A 819 -18.69 -17.08 11.66
CA ARG A 819 -19.84 -16.95 12.58
C ARG A 819 -19.73 -17.90 13.78
N ARG A 820 -20.12 -17.44 14.98
CA ARG A 820 -20.32 -18.30 16.17
C ARG A 820 -21.61 -19.11 16.07
N CYS A 821 -21.59 -20.37 16.49
CA CYS A 821 -22.80 -21.19 16.63
C CYS A 821 -23.23 -21.30 18.11
N PRO A 822 -24.53 -21.10 18.45
CA PRO A 822 -25.01 -21.30 19.82
C PRO A 822 -25.46 -22.76 20.04
N SER A 823 -24.75 -23.57 20.85
CA SER A 823 -25.36 -24.78 21.43
C SER A 823 -24.64 -25.40 22.64
N ARG A 824 -25.36 -25.38 23.76
CA ARG A 824 -25.61 -26.45 24.76
C ARG A 824 -24.61 -27.63 24.85
N SER A 825 -23.49 -27.45 25.53
CA SER A 825 -22.98 -28.36 26.58
C SER A 825 -21.60 -27.90 27.05
N ARG A 826 -21.24 -28.33 28.25
CA ARG A 826 -20.18 -27.80 29.11
C ARG A 826 -18.82 -27.63 28.40
N GLY A 827 -18.38 -26.39 28.28
CA GLY A 827 -17.07 -25.99 28.80
C GLY A 827 -15.89 -25.91 27.83
N ASN A 828 -16.01 -26.22 26.53
CA ASN A 828 -14.98 -25.88 25.54
C ASN A 828 -15.63 -25.57 24.19
N THR A 829 -15.62 -24.30 23.79
CA THR A 829 -16.03 -23.85 22.45
C THR A 829 -14.76 -23.56 21.67
N VAL A 830 -14.52 -24.31 20.59
CA VAL A 830 -13.32 -24.16 19.74
C VAL A 830 -13.74 -23.48 18.44
N PHE A 831 -13.20 -22.30 18.16
CA PHE A 831 -13.29 -21.66 16.85
C PHE A 831 -11.91 -21.21 16.41
N CYS A 832 -11.30 -21.96 15.48
CA CYS A 832 -10.35 -21.50 14.47
C CYS A 832 -10.71 -22.29 13.21
N VAL A 833 -10.90 -21.62 12.07
CA VAL A 833 -10.77 -22.31 10.77
C VAL A 833 -9.32 -22.77 10.69
N ASP A 834 -9.06 -24.04 10.42
CA ASP A 834 -7.69 -24.52 10.36
C ASP A 834 -6.95 -23.88 9.18
N ILE A 835 -6.12 -22.90 9.51
CA ILE A 835 -5.32 -22.12 8.57
C ILE A 835 -4.26 -23.03 7.93
N GLY A 836 -3.73 -24.00 8.69
CA GLY A 836 -2.79 -24.97 8.16
C GLY A 836 -3.42 -25.78 7.04
N GLU A 837 -4.68 -26.17 7.18
CA GLU A 837 -5.41 -26.91 6.15
C GLU A 837 -5.78 -26.03 4.95
N LEU A 838 -6.18 -24.78 5.17
CA LEU A 838 -6.35 -23.82 4.07
C LEU A 838 -5.05 -23.60 3.29
N LYS A 839 -3.92 -23.47 3.99
CA LYS A 839 -2.60 -23.38 3.36
C LYS A 839 -2.27 -24.61 2.53
N LYS A 840 -2.56 -25.81 3.03
CA LYS A 840 -2.41 -27.05 2.23
C LYS A 840 -3.30 -27.05 1.00
N LEU A 841 -4.54 -26.57 1.08
CA LEU A 841 -5.42 -26.49 -0.09
C LEU A 841 -4.90 -25.47 -1.13
N VAL A 842 -4.23 -24.40 -0.69
CA VAL A 842 -3.51 -23.48 -1.58
C VAL A 842 -2.31 -24.17 -2.22
N GLU A 843 -1.49 -24.85 -1.41
CA GLU A 843 -0.32 -25.61 -1.86
C GLU A 843 -0.71 -26.74 -2.84
N GLU A 844 -1.90 -27.33 -2.67
CA GLU A 844 -2.47 -28.34 -3.56
C GLU A 844 -3.12 -27.74 -4.83
N GLY A 845 -3.19 -26.42 -4.96
CA GLY A 845 -3.83 -25.73 -6.08
C GLY A 845 -5.35 -25.89 -6.14
N LYS A 846 -5.98 -26.34 -5.05
CA LYS A 846 -7.44 -26.51 -4.95
C LYS A 846 -8.14 -25.18 -4.71
N ILE A 847 -7.46 -24.25 -4.05
CA ILE A 847 -7.92 -22.87 -3.85
C ILE A 847 -6.76 -21.91 -4.15
N LYS A 848 -7.08 -20.73 -4.66
CA LYS A 848 -6.07 -19.74 -5.10
C LYS A 848 -5.91 -18.57 -4.14
N TYR A 849 -7.02 -18.02 -3.66
CA TYR A 849 -7.02 -17.00 -2.61
C TYR A 849 -7.92 -17.40 -1.44
N ILE A 850 -7.52 -17.00 -0.22
CA ILE A 850 -8.32 -17.18 0.99
C ILE A 850 -9.08 -15.89 1.28
N GLY A 851 -10.40 -16.00 1.37
CA GLY A 851 -11.27 -14.93 1.84
C GLY A 851 -11.74 -15.16 3.28
N LEU A 852 -12.11 -14.08 3.97
CA LEU A 852 -12.83 -14.16 5.25
C LEU A 852 -14.17 -13.42 5.13
N SER A 853 -15.25 -14.07 5.57
CA SER A 853 -16.59 -13.50 5.58
C SER A 853 -17.04 -13.25 7.02
N GLU A 854 -17.37 -11.99 7.32
CA GLU A 854 -17.90 -11.54 8.62
C GLU A 854 -16.92 -11.74 9.80
N ALA A 855 -15.63 -11.45 9.57
CA ALA A 855 -14.57 -11.55 10.57
C ALA A 855 -14.47 -10.30 11.47
N SER A 856 -14.07 -10.50 12.74
CA SER A 856 -13.68 -9.43 13.66
C SER A 856 -12.17 -9.20 13.61
N ALA A 857 -11.71 -8.08 14.16
CA ALA A 857 -10.29 -7.73 14.24
C ALA A 857 -9.46 -8.83 14.94
N SER A 858 -10.00 -9.51 15.96
CA SER A 858 -9.29 -10.56 16.70
C SER A 858 -9.11 -11.87 15.91
N THR A 859 -10.05 -12.23 15.02
CA THR A 859 -9.87 -13.37 14.09
C THR A 859 -8.77 -13.10 13.07
N ILE A 860 -8.68 -11.84 12.61
CA ILE A 860 -7.63 -11.37 11.70
C ILE A 860 -6.27 -11.38 12.41
N GLU A 861 -6.21 -11.02 13.69
CA GLU A 861 -5.01 -11.12 14.54
C GLU A 861 -4.55 -12.56 14.79
N GLY A 862 -5.47 -13.51 15.03
CA GLY A 862 -5.14 -14.92 15.25
C GLY A 862 -4.48 -15.59 14.04
N LEU A 863 -4.87 -15.19 12.83
CA LEU A 863 -4.26 -15.62 11.57
C LEU A 863 -2.84 -15.07 11.38
N MET A 864 -2.57 -13.86 11.90
CA MET A 864 -1.26 -13.24 11.88
C MET A 864 -0.33 -13.76 12.99
N LEU A 865 -0.83 -14.32 14.09
CA LEU A 865 0.00 -14.81 15.20
C LEU A 865 0.89 -16.03 14.86
N CYS A 866 0.65 -16.76 13.77
CA CYS A 866 1.59 -17.78 13.26
C CYS A 866 2.74 -17.20 12.41
N THR A 867 2.75 -15.89 12.19
CA THR A 867 3.83 -15.10 11.58
C THR A 867 3.66 -13.65 12.07
N LEU A 868 3.98 -13.41 13.36
CA LEU A 868 3.98 -12.12 14.10
C LEU A 868 4.14 -10.87 13.20
N SER A 869 3.43 -9.74 13.30
CA SER A 869 2.31 -9.21 14.12
C SER A 869 1.88 -7.86 13.47
N LEU A 870 0.58 -7.47 13.46
CA LEU A 870 0.08 -6.08 13.69
C LEU A 870 -1.44 -5.91 13.42
N GLN A 871 -2.08 -5.04 14.19
CA GLN A 871 -3.49 -4.60 14.12
C GLN A 871 -3.69 -3.42 13.15
N PHE A 872 -4.41 -3.57 12.03
CA PHE A 872 -4.73 -2.45 11.11
C PHE A 872 -6.00 -2.71 10.26
N SER A 873 -6.56 -1.64 9.65
CA SER A 873 -7.77 -1.70 8.82
C SER A 873 -7.50 -2.33 7.44
N SER A 874 -8.47 -3.01 6.84
CA SER A 874 -8.29 -3.93 5.70
C SER A 874 -7.52 -3.36 4.51
N SER A 875 -7.70 -2.08 4.14
CA SER A 875 -6.98 -1.46 3.02
C SER A 875 -5.50 -1.15 3.33
N GLU A 876 -5.17 -0.90 4.59
CA GLU A 876 -3.80 -0.59 5.05
C GLU A 876 -2.94 -1.85 5.23
N ILE A 877 -3.57 -3.03 5.25
CA ILE A 877 -2.93 -4.36 5.27
C ILE A 877 -3.04 -5.09 3.93
N GLY A 878 -3.56 -4.43 2.89
CA GLY A 878 -3.67 -5.02 1.56
C GLY A 878 -4.76 -6.09 1.43
N ILE A 879 -5.84 -6.04 2.21
CA ILE A 879 -7.01 -6.90 2.02
C ILE A 879 -8.06 -6.13 1.24
N GLY A 880 -8.41 -6.63 0.05
CA GLY A 880 -9.48 -6.04 -0.75
C GLY A 880 -10.86 -6.35 -0.17
N THR A 881 -11.80 -5.41 -0.34
CA THR A 881 -13.11 -5.47 0.27
C THR A 881 -14.17 -5.93 -0.73
N VAL A 882 -14.86 -7.03 -0.42
CA VAL A 882 -16.01 -7.52 -1.23
C VAL A 882 -17.32 -7.10 -0.57
N ALA A 883 -18.02 -6.14 -1.16
CA ALA A 883 -19.29 -5.65 -0.65
C ALA A 883 -20.44 -6.58 -1.07
N TYR A 884 -20.93 -7.41 -0.13
CA TYR A 884 -22.03 -8.34 -0.38
C TYR A 884 -23.42 -7.74 -0.15
N SER A 885 -24.38 -8.11 -1.01
CA SER A 885 -25.73 -7.53 -1.07
C SER A 885 -25.75 -6.00 -1.13
N PRO A 886 -24.97 -5.35 -2.01
CA PRO A 886 -24.84 -3.88 -2.07
C PRO A 886 -26.17 -3.19 -2.41
N LEU A 887 -27.09 -3.89 -3.09
CA LEU A 887 -28.43 -3.41 -3.43
C LEU A 887 -29.49 -3.69 -2.35
N GLY A 888 -29.08 -4.01 -1.12
CA GLY A 888 -30.02 -4.29 -0.03
C GLY A 888 -30.93 -5.49 -0.31
N ARG A 889 -30.39 -6.56 -0.90
CA ARG A 889 -31.14 -7.76 -1.35
C ARG A 889 -32.26 -7.47 -2.38
N GLY A 890 -32.04 -6.47 -3.23
CA GLY A 890 -32.95 -6.05 -4.31
C GLY A 890 -33.85 -4.87 -3.94
N PHE A 891 -33.74 -4.35 -2.71
CA PHE A 891 -34.52 -3.21 -2.26
C PHE A 891 -34.24 -1.95 -3.11
N PHE A 892 -32.98 -1.66 -3.43
CA PHE A 892 -32.63 -0.51 -4.29
C PHE A 892 -32.97 -0.73 -5.77
N SER A 893 -33.49 -1.90 -6.14
CA SER A 893 -33.98 -2.15 -7.50
C SER A 893 -35.49 -1.93 -7.65
N SER A 894 -36.27 -2.19 -6.60
CA SER A 894 -37.74 -2.19 -6.69
C SER A 894 -38.45 -1.46 -5.55
N GLY A 895 -37.72 -0.93 -4.57
CA GLY A 895 -38.27 -0.29 -3.37
C GLY A 895 -39.18 -1.24 -2.59
N ALA A 896 -40.21 -0.67 -1.95
CA ALA A 896 -41.19 -1.44 -1.17
C ALA A 896 -41.96 -2.49 -2.00
N LYS A 897 -42.15 -2.23 -3.31
CA LYS A 897 -42.83 -3.15 -4.24
C LYS A 897 -42.10 -4.47 -4.43
N LEU A 898 -40.84 -4.58 -3.99
CA LEU A 898 -40.10 -5.83 -3.98
C LEU A 898 -40.91 -6.94 -3.31
N VAL A 899 -41.45 -6.68 -2.11
CA VAL A 899 -42.07 -7.71 -1.24
C VAL A 899 -43.34 -8.31 -1.85
N GLU A 900 -44.10 -7.50 -2.62
CA GLU A 900 -45.30 -7.94 -3.35
C GLU A 900 -44.97 -9.02 -4.40
N SER A 901 -43.78 -8.93 -5.01
CA SER A 901 -43.32 -9.84 -6.07
C SER A 901 -42.64 -11.11 -5.57
N LEU A 902 -42.34 -11.20 -4.26
CA LEU A 902 -41.63 -12.34 -3.69
C LEU A 902 -42.58 -13.54 -3.53
N SER A 903 -42.05 -14.76 -3.71
CA SER A 903 -42.82 -15.98 -3.41
C SER A 903 -42.97 -16.19 -1.90
N VAL A 904 -43.89 -17.06 -1.49
CA VAL A 904 -44.08 -17.41 -0.05
C VAL A 904 -42.84 -18.08 0.53
N GLN A 905 -42.06 -18.78 -0.28
CA GLN A 905 -40.84 -19.48 0.14
C GLN A 905 -39.58 -18.60 0.13
N ASP A 906 -39.66 -17.34 -0.29
CA ASP A 906 -38.51 -16.43 -0.32
C ASP A 906 -38.13 -15.98 1.09
N VAL A 907 -36.91 -16.28 1.52
CA VAL A 907 -36.45 -15.97 2.89
C VAL A 907 -36.49 -14.48 3.21
N ARG A 908 -36.44 -13.60 2.20
CA ARG A 908 -36.53 -12.15 2.38
C ARG A 908 -37.88 -11.76 2.99
N LYS A 909 -38.99 -12.47 2.70
CA LYS A 909 -40.29 -12.18 3.34
C LYS A 909 -40.27 -12.30 4.86
N HIS A 910 -39.34 -13.08 5.40
CA HIS A 910 -39.22 -13.34 6.83
C HIS A 910 -38.11 -12.52 7.51
N LEU A 911 -37.35 -11.71 6.75
CA LEU A 911 -36.31 -10.86 7.34
C LEU A 911 -36.93 -9.63 8.02
N PRO A 912 -36.37 -9.18 9.15
CA PRO A 912 -36.89 -8.02 9.87
C PRO A 912 -37.05 -6.77 9.00
N ARG A 913 -36.10 -6.49 8.10
CA ARG A 913 -36.13 -5.31 7.20
C ARG A 913 -37.29 -5.27 6.21
N PHE A 914 -37.88 -6.41 5.89
CA PHE A 914 -38.95 -6.54 4.91
C PHE A 914 -40.32 -6.78 5.57
N GLN A 915 -40.41 -6.71 6.90
CA GLN A 915 -41.70 -6.72 7.60
C GLN A 915 -42.46 -5.40 7.34
N PRO A 916 -43.80 -5.40 7.25
CA PRO A 916 -44.57 -4.27 6.74
C PRO A 916 -44.22 -2.90 7.33
N THR A 917 -44.09 -2.81 8.66
CA THR A 917 -43.76 -1.56 9.37
C THR A 917 -42.35 -1.05 9.11
N ASN A 918 -41.38 -1.95 8.95
CA ASN A 918 -40.00 -1.60 8.64
C ASN A 918 -39.85 -1.25 7.15
N LEU A 919 -40.59 -1.95 6.28
CA LEU A 919 -40.59 -1.74 4.85
C LEU A 919 -41.12 -0.35 4.46
N GLU A 920 -42.18 0.11 5.11
CA GLU A 920 -42.75 1.45 4.90
C GLU A 920 -41.70 2.54 5.17
N LYS A 921 -41.07 2.50 6.36
CA LYS A 921 -40.02 3.45 6.74
C LYS A 921 -38.78 3.37 5.85
N ASN A 922 -38.33 2.16 5.51
CA ASN A 922 -37.22 1.97 4.58
C ASN A 922 -37.57 2.51 3.17
N GLY A 923 -38.85 2.53 2.80
CA GLY A 923 -39.36 3.12 1.56
C GLY A 923 -39.03 4.60 1.39
N GLU A 924 -39.01 5.38 2.48
CA GLU A 924 -38.62 6.80 2.45
C GLU A 924 -37.17 6.99 1.99
N ILE A 925 -36.27 6.11 2.44
CA ILE A 925 -34.86 6.11 2.03
C ILE A 925 -34.75 5.80 0.54
N PHE A 926 -35.53 4.82 0.06
CA PHE A 926 -35.57 4.48 -1.36
C PHE A 926 -36.02 5.66 -2.22
N GLU A 927 -37.05 6.42 -1.81
CA GLU A 927 -37.54 7.56 -2.59
C GLU A 927 -36.52 8.72 -2.66
N ARG A 928 -35.72 8.92 -1.61
CA ARG A 928 -34.61 9.91 -1.63
C ARG A 928 -33.52 9.49 -2.61
N VAL A 929 -33.11 8.22 -2.58
CA VAL A 929 -32.14 7.66 -3.55
C VAL A 929 -32.72 7.74 -4.97
N ASN A 930 -34.00 7.44 -5.16
CA ASN A 930 -34.69 7.48 -6.44
C ASN A 930 -34.77 8.91 -7.02
N SER A 931 -35.03 9.90 -6.18
CA SER A 931 -35.06 11.31 -6.56
C SER A 931 -33.69 11.80 -7.06
N MET A 932 -32.61 11.36 -6.42
CA MET A 932 -31.25 11.69 -6.87
C MET A 932 -30.87 10.92 -8.13
N ALA A 933 -31.25 9.65 -8.23
CA ALA A 933 -31.00 8.84 -9.41
C ALA A 933 -31.66 9.47 -10.65
N ALA A 934 -32.89 9.96 -10.51
CA ALA A 934 -33.58 10.72 -11.56
C ALA A 934 -32.81 11.98 -11.98
N ARG A 935 -32.26 12.76 -11.02
CA ARG A 935 -31.40 13.93 -11.33
C ARG A 935 -30.11 13.55 -12.06
N LYS A 936 -29.57 12.36 -11.79
CA LYS A 936 -28.35 11.82 -12.42
C LYS A 936 -28.63 11.05 -13.70
N GLU A 937 -29.90 11.01 -14.14
CA GLU A 937 -30.35 10.25 -15.30
C GLU A 937 -29.95 8.76 -15.23
N CYS A 938 -30.00 8.19 -14.01
CA CYS A 938 -29.67 6.80 -13.75
C CYS A 938 -30.74 6.12 -12.87
N THR A 939 -30.66 4.81 -12.70
CA THR A 939 -31.54 4.06 -11.79
C THR A 939 -31.04 4.11 -10.33
N PRO A 940 -31.90 3.85 -9.35
CA PRO A 940 -31.47 3.80 -7.94
C PRO A 940 -30.43 2.69 -7.69
N SER A 941 -30.53 1.56 -8.41
CA SER A 941 -29.52 0.50 -8.39
C SER A 941 -28.16 0.99 -8.91
N GLN A 942 -28.15 1.74 -10.01
CA GLN A 942 -26.94 2.33 -10.59
C GLN A 942 -26.29 3.30 -9.62
N LEU A 943 -27.09 4.16 -8.99
CA LEU A 943 -26.59 5.15 -8.04
C LEU A 943 -26.00 4.50 -6.79
N ALA A 944 -26.67 3.48 -6.24
CA ALA A 944 -26.20 2.73 -5.08
C ALA A 944 -24.88 1.99 -5.36
N LEU A 945 -24.74 1.38 -6.54
CA LEU A 945 -23.50 0.70 -6.93
C LEU A 945 -22.38 1.70 -7.22
N ALA A 946 -22.69 2.82 -7.88
CA ALA A 946 -21.73 3.90 -8.12
C ALA A 946 -21.15 4.42 -6.79
N TRP A 947 -21.99 4.60 -5.76
CA TRP A 947 -21.53 4.97 -4.43
C TRP A 947 -20.53 3.95 -3.86
N VAL A 948 -20.81 2.65 -3.97
CA VAL A 948 -19.89 1.59 -3.52
C VAL A 948 -18.56 1.64 -4.29
N HIS A 949 -18.59 1.86 -5.61
CA HIS A 949 -17.38 1.98 -6.45
C HIS A 949 -16.49 3.19 -6.10
N HIS A 950 -17.06 4.22 -5.45
CA HIS A 950 -16.31 5.42 -5.01
C HIS A 950 -15.73 5.27 -3.59
N ARG A 951 -15.97 4.15 -2.88
CA ARG A 951 -15.46 3.93 -1.51
C ARG A 951 -13.97 3.59 -1.45
N GLY A 952 -13.37 3.14 -2.56
CA GLY A 952 -11.96 2.79 -2.64
C GLY A 952 -11.62 2.06 -3.94
N SER A 953 -10.36 2.08 -4.35
CA SER A 953 -9.88 1.36 -5.54
C SER A 953 -9.80 -0.16 -5.35
N ASP A 954 -9.98 -0.62 -4.12
CA ASP A 954 -9.92 -2.00 -3.63
C ASP A 954 -11.29 -2.48 -3.08
N VAL A 955 -12.39 -1.76 -3.38
CA VAL A 955 -13.75 -2.12 -3.00
C VAL A 955 -14.51 -2.64 -4.21
N CYS A 956 -14.99 -3.89 -4.16
CA CYS A 956 -15.76 -4.50 -5.24
C CYS A 956 -17.15 -5.00 -4.78
N PRO A 957 -18.25 -4.51 -5.38
CA PRO A 957 -19.60 -5.00 -5.10
C PRO A 957 -19.95 -6.31 -5.85
N ILE A 958 -20.67 -7.21 -5.16
CA ILE A 958 -21.27 -8.44 -5.72
C ILE A 958 -22.82 -8.40 -5.73
N PRO A 959 -23.47 -7.53 -6.52
CA PRO A 959 -24.92 -7.54 -6.69
C PRO A 959 -25.35 -8.85 -7.35
N GLY A 960 -26.41 -9.45 -6.79
CA GLY A 960 -27.05 -10.61 -7.40
C GLY A 960 -28.28 -10.23 -8.21
N THR A 961 -28.52 -10.93 -9.31
CA THR A 961 -29.70 -10.76 -10.16
C THR A 961 -30.03 -12.07 -10.88
N THR A 962 -31.28 -12.19 -11.36
CA THR A 962 -31.76 -13.29 -12.21
C THR A 962 -32.27 -12.78 -13.56
N LYS A 963 -31.96 -11.52 -13.90
CA LYS A 963 -32.37 -10.87 -15.15
C LYS A 963 -31.20 -10.14 -15.80
N ILE A 964 -31.09 -10.25 -17.13
CA ILE A 964 -30.05 -9.61 -17.95
C ILE A 964 -30.18 -8.08 -17.90
N GLU A 965 -31.39 -7.55 -17.90
CA GLU A 965 -31.63 -6.10 -17.87
C GLU A 965 -31.11 -5.48 -16.57
N ASN A 966 -31.37 -6.14 -15.44
CA ASN A 966 -30.86 -5.72 -14.13
C ASN A 966 -29.33 -5.82 -14.07
N PHE A 967 -28.76 -6.85 -14.70
CA PHE A 967 -27.31 -6.98 -14.82
C PHE A 967 -26.70 -5.81 -15.60
N ASN A 968 -27.27 -5.47 -16.76
CA ASN A 968 -26.81 -4.34 -17.58
C ASN A 968 -26.91 -3.01 -16.82
N GLN A 969 -27.96 -2.83 -16.01
CA GLN A 969 -28.06 -1.69 -15.11
C GLN A 969 -26.91 -1.67 -14.09
N ASN A 970 -26.60 -2.80 -13.47
CA ASN A 970 -25.49 -2.88 -12.51
C ASN A 970 -24.14 -2.52 -13.13
N VAL A 971 -23.88 -2.96 -14.36
CA VAL A 971 -22.63 -2.61 -15.10
C VAL A 971 -22.58 -1.14 -15.45
N ALA A 972 -23.69 -0.56 -15.92
CA ALA A 972 -23.75 0.85 -16.29
C ALA A 972 -23.51 1.79 -15.09
N ALA A 973 -23.62 1.31 -13.84
CA ALA A 973 -23.23 2.06 -12.64
C ALA A 973 -21.77 2.54 -12.68
N LEU A 974 -20.88 1.83 -13.38
CA LEU A 974 -19.46 2.20 -13.52
C LEU A 974 -19.24 3.50 -14.31
N SER A 975 -20.23 3.93 -15.09
CA SER A 975 -20.20 5.19 -15.84
C SER A 975 -20.80 6.35 -15.06
N VAL A 976 -21.46 6.08 -13.92
CA VAL A 976 -22.04 7.12 -13.07
C VAL A 976 -20.93 7.73 -12.22
N LYS A 977 -20.55 8.96 -12.55
CA LYS A 977 -19.58 9.74 -11.77
C LYS A 977 -20.28 10.47 -10.64
N LEU A 978 -19.75 10.34 -9.43
CA LEU A 978 -20.22 11.07 -8.27
C LEU A 978 -19.18 12.09 -7.86
N THR A 979 -19.61 13.34 -7.81
CA THR A 979 -18.81 14.42 -7.21
C THR A 979 -18.73 14.23 -5.69
N PRO A 980 -17.73 14.81 -5.01
CA PRO A 980 -17.66 14.78 -3.55
C PRO A 980 -18.95 15.26 -2.87
N GLU A 981 -19.62 16.27 -3.44
CA GLU A 981 -20.88 16.82 -2.93
C GLU A 981 -22.03 15.82 -3.06
N GLU A 982 -22.13 15.14 -4.20
CA GLU A 982 -23.13 14.09 -4.45
C GLU A 982 -22.89 12.85 -3.56
N MET A 983 -21.63 12.50 -3.30
CA MET A 983 -21.27 11.45 -2.34
C MET A 983 -21.74 11.81 -0.92
N ALA A 984 -21.49 13.05 -0.50
CA ALA A 984 -21.93 13.54 0.81
C ALA A 984 -23.47 13.61 0.91
N GLU A 985 -24.16 13.98 -0.18
CA GLU A 985 -25.62 13.99 -0.25
C GLU A 985 -26.20 12.58 -0.06
N LEU A 986 -25.68 11.58 -0.77
CA LEU A 986 -26.10 10.17 -0.62
C LEU A 986 -25.89 9.63 0.79
N GLU A 987 -24.76 9.98 1.41
CA GLU A 987 -24.43 9.56 2.78
C GLU A 987 -25.35 10.19 3.83
N SER A 988 -26.01 11.32 3.50
CA SER A 988 -27.02 11.95 4.35
C SER A 988 -28.41 11.30 4.29
N TYR A 989 -28.62 10.34 3.38
CA TYR A 989 -29.96 9.75 3.17
C TYR A 989 -30.36 8.75 4.24
N ALA A 990 -29.39 8.09 4.88
CA ALA A 990 -29.61 7.18 5.99
C ALA A 990 -28.33 6.99 6.82
N SER A 991 -28.44 7.17 8.14
CA SER A 991 -27.48 6.67 9.12
C SER A 991 -27.74 5.19 9.46
N THR A 992 -26.84 4.56 10.21
CA THR A 992 -27.00 3.17 10.65
C THR A 992 -28.26 2.93 11.48
N ASP A 993 -28.78 3.96 12.15
CA ASP A 993 -29.96 3.88 13.01
C ASP A 993 -31.28 4.19 12.27
N ASP A 994 -31.20 4.78 11.07
CA ASP A 994 -32.36 5.14 10.27
C ASP A 994 -32.98 3.94 9.54
N VAL A 995 -32.17 2.92 9.20
CA VAL A 995 -32.63 1.70 8.53
C VAL A 995 -33.35 0.79 9.52
N GLN A 996 -34.63 0.51 9.29
CA GLN A 996 -35.48 -0.21 10.22
C GLN A 996 -35.41 -1.73 9.99
N GLY A 997 -35.23 -2.46 11.09
CA GLY A 997 -35.11 -3.92 11.11
C GLY A 997 -33.67 -4.42 10.91
N ASP A 998 -33.32 -5.48 11.61
CA ASP A 998 -32.01 -6.13 11.48
C ASP A 998 -31.80 -6.79 10.11
N ARG A 999 -30.55 -6.85 9.67
CA ARG A 999 -30.14 -7.48 8.40
C ARG A 999 -30.42 -9.00 8.38
N TYR A 1000 -30.45 -9.61 9.56
CA TYR A 1000 -30.72 -11.02 9.81
C TYR A 1000 -31.72 -11.17 10.96
N ALA A 1001 -32.31 -12.36 11.14
CA ALA A 1001 -33.10 -12.66 12.32
C ALA A 1001 -32.20 -12.71 13.58
N GLN A 1002 -32.73 -12.38 14.76
CA GLN A 1002 -31.98 -12.28 16.03
C GLN A 1002 -31.22 -13.56 16.45
N THR A 1003 -31.55 -14.70 15.85
CA THR A 1003 -30.90 -16.00 16.11
C THR A 1003 -29.68 -16.28 15.22
N ALA A 1004 -29.34 -15.39 14.29
CA ALA A 1004 -28.21 -15.57 13.38
C ALA A 1004 -26.93 -14.97 13.97
N GLY A 1005 -25.88 -15.80 14.13
CA GLY A 1005 -24.53 -15.31 14.48
C GLY A 1005 -23.97 -14.39 13.40
N THR A 1006 -23.34 -13.29 13.80
CA THR A 1006 -22.74 -12.28 12.90
C THR A 1006 -21.29 -12.01 13.26
N TRP A 1007 -20.65 -11.03 12.60
CA TRP A 1007 -19.30 -10.60 12.93
C TRP A 1007 -19.11 -10.19 14.39
N LYS A 1008 -20.19 -9.73 15.05
CA LYS A 1008 -20.20 -9.38 16.49
C LYS A 1008 -19.90 -10.57 17.41
N ASP A 1009 -20.02 -11.79 16.90
CA ASP A 1009 -19.84 -13.02 17.66
C ASP A 1009 -18.53 -13.76 17.30
N SER A 1010 -17.68 -13.22 16.42
CA SER A 1010 -16.58 -13.95 15.75
C SER A 1010 -15.25 -14.11 16.53
N GLU A 1011 -15.21 -13.79 17.83
CA GLU A 1011 -13.97 -13.89 18.62
C GLU A 1011 -13.45 -15.33 18.75
N THR A 1012 -12.13 -15.47 18.56
CA THR A 1012 -11.40 -16.74 18.45
C THR A 1012 -10.68 -17.07 19.78
N PRO A 1013 -10.83 -18.28 20.37
CA PRO A 1013 -10.07 -18.67 21.56
C PRO A 1013 -8.57 -18.92 21.26
N PRO A 1014 -7.66 -18.74 22.22
CA PRO A 1014 -6.23 -18.98 22.02
C PRO A 1014 -5.91 -20.45 21.75
N LEU A 1015 -4.91 -20.73 20.89
CA LEU A 1015 -4.43 -22.08 20.55
C LEU A 1015 -4.09 -22.94 21.77
N SER A 1016 -3.66 -22.32 22.89
CA SER A 1016 -3.40 -23.00 24.17
C SER A 1016 -4.64 -23.64 24.80
N SER A 1017 -5.84 -23.29 24.34
CA SER A 1017 -7.11 -23.90 24.76
C SER A 1017 -7.45 -25.18 23.96
N TRP A 1018 -6.69 -25.49 22.90
CA TRP A 1018 -6.82 -26.75 22.17
C TRP A 1018 -6.25 -27.90 23.01
N LYS A 1019 -7.04 -28.96 23.14
CA LYS A 1019 -6.56 -30.27 23.58
C LYS A 1019 -6.71 -31.22 22.41
N ALA A 1020 -5.63 -31.90 22.03
CA ALA A 1020 -5.71 -33.01 21.11
C ALA A 1020 -6.43 -34.17 21.82
N GLU A 1021 -7.55 -34.63 21.25
CA GLU A 1021 -8.09 -35.97 21.52
C GLU A 1021 -7.59 -36.94 20.45
#